data_AF-B9UR28-F1
#
_entry.id   AF-B9UR28-F1
#
_cell.length_a   1.000
_cell.length_b   1.000
_cell.length_c   1.000
_cell.angle_alpha   90.00
_cell.angle_beta   90.00
_cell.angle_gamma   90.00
#
_symmetry.space_group_name_H-M   'P 1'
#
loop_
_entity.id
_entity.type
_entity.pdbx_description
1 polymer ?
#
loop_
_entity_poly.entity_id
_entity_poly.type
_entity_poly.pdbx_seq_one_letter_code
_entity_poly.pdbx_strand_id
1 'polypeptide(L)'
;MKKINKYFAVFSALLLTVTSLFSVAPVFAEEAKTTDTVTLHKIVMPRTAFDGFTAGTKGKDNTDYVGKQIEDLKTYFGSGEAKEIAGAYFAFKNEAGTKYITENGEEVDTLDTTDAKGGAVLKGLTTDNGFKFNTSKLTGTYQIVELKEKSTYNNDGSILADSKAVPVKITLPLVNDNGVVKDAHVYPKNTETKPQVDKNFADKELDYANNKKDKGTVSASVGDVKKYHVGTKILKGSDYKKLIWTDSMTKGLTFNNDIAVTLDGATLDATNYKLVADDQGFRLVLTDKGLEAVAKAAKTKDVEIKITYSATLNGSAVVEVLETNDVKLDYGNNPTIENEPKEGIPVDKKITVNKTWAVDGNEVNKADETVDAVFTLQVKDGDKWVNVDSAKATAATSFKHTFENLDNAKTYRVIERVSGYAPEYVSFVNGVVTIKNNKDSNEPTPINPSEPKVVTYGRKFVKTNKDGKERLAGATFLVKKDGKYLARKSGVATDAEKAAVDSTKSALDAAVKAYNDLTKEKQEGQDGKSALATVSEKQKAYIDAFVKANYSYEWVEDKNAKNVVKLISNDKGQFEITGLTEGQYSLEETQAPTGYAKLSGDVSFNVNATSYSKGSAQDIEYTQGSKTKDAQQVINKKVTIPQTGGIGTIFFTIIGLSIMLGAVVIMKRRQSEEV
;
A
#
# COMPACT_ATOMS: atom_id res chain seq x y z
N MET A 1 5.88 45.89 12.40
CA MET A 1 4.73 46.40 13.18
C MET A 1 3.47 45.67 12.74
N LYS A 2 2.87 44.94 13.67
CA LYS A 2 1.81 43.94 13.48
C LYS A 2 0.49 44.62 13.08
N LYS A 3 -0.08 44.23 11.94
CA LYS A 3 -1.52 44.42 11.67
C LYS A 3 -2.26 43.21 12.25
N ILE A 4 -3.06 43.48 13.27
CA ILE A 4 -3.88 42.52 13.99
C ILE A 4 -5.09 42.14 13.13
N ASN A 5 -5.23 40.83 12.88
CA ASN A 5 -6.37 40.22 12.21
C ASN A 5 -7.65 40.46 13.02
N LYS A 6 -8.58 41.22 12.43
CA LYS A 6 -9.98 41.31 12.84
C LYS A 6 -10.75 40.11 12.29
N TYR A 7 -10.89 39.03 13.06
CA TYR A 7 -12.01 38.07 12.95
C TYR A 7 -12.13 37.28 14.27
N PHE A 8 -12.52 37.95 15.35
CA PHE A 8 -13.11 37.27 16.51
C PHE A 8 -14.61 37.18 16.27
N ALA A 9 -15.06 36.03 15.75
CA ALA A 9 -16.47 35.66 15.87
C ALA A 9 -16.70 35.30 17.34
N VAL A 10 -17.27 36.24 18.09
CA VAL A 10 -17.70 36.05 19.48
C VAL A 10 -18.88 35.07 19.45
N PHE A 11 -18.60 33.78 19.67
CA PHE A 11 -19.63 32.83 20.03
C PHE A 11 -19.92 33.04 21.52
N SER A 12 -20.95 33.84 21.79
CA SER A 12 -21.44 34.13 23.12
C SER A 12 -21.80 32.83 23.81
N ALA A 13 -21.04 32.53 24.85
CA ALA A 13 -21.46 31.59 25.86
C ALA A 13 -22.66 32.14 26.61
N LEU A 14 -23.42 31.20 27.15
CA LEU A 14 -24.50 31.41 28.09
C LEU A 14 -24.04 32.34 29.23
N LEU A 15 -24.44 33.61 29.18
CA LEU A 15 -24.31 34.56 30.27
C LEU A 15 -25.69 34.65 30.93
N LEU A 16 -25.92 33.86 31.98
CA LEU A 16 -27.09 34.04 32.85
C LEU A 16 -26.78 35.22 33.78
N THR A 17 -27.12 36.43 33.34
CA THR A 17 -27.24 37.59 34.22
C THR A 17 -28.71 37.98 34.30
N VAL A 18 -29.41 37.51 35.34
CA VAL A 18 -30.68 38.11 35.76
C VAL A 18 -30.40 38.88 37.04
N THR A 19 -30.22 40.19 36.90
CA THR A 19 -30.16 41.12 38.03
C THR A 19 -31.52 41.80 38.17
N SER A 20 -32.25 41.48 39.25
CA SER A 20 -33.24 42.41 39.81
C SER A 20 -33.26 42.30 41.32
N LEU A 21 -32.72 43.33 41.97
CA LEU A 21 -32.87 43.62 43.39
C LEU A 21 -34.35 43.74 43.74
N PHE A 22 -34.88 42.86 44.60
CA PHE A 22 -35.94 43.21 45.54
C PHE A 22 -35.86 42.35 46.81
N SER A 23 -35.84 43.05 47.95
CA SER A 23 -35.70 42.51 49.29
C SER A 23 -37.08 42.27 49.91
N VAL A 24 -37.37 41.03 50.34
CA VAL A 24 -38.26 40.72 51.47
C VAL A 24 -37.97 39.30 51.97
N ALA A 25 -37.77 39.14 53.28
CA ALA A 25 -37.42 37.89 53.98
C ALA A 25 -38.45 37.62 55.11
N PRO A 26 -38.51 36.43 55.73
CA PRO A 26 -38.37 35.08 55.19
C PRO A 26 -39.44 34.09 55.74
N VAL A 27 -39.52 32.88 55.16
CA VAL A 27 -39.91 31.64 55.85
C VAL A 27 -38.82 30.62 55.58
N PHE A 28 -38.13 30.16 56.63
CA PHE A 28 -36.89 29.40 56.56
C PHE A 28 -37.09 27.95 56.08
N ALA A 29 -36.86 27.72 54.78
CA ALA A 29 -35.99 26.64 54.36
C ALA A 29 -34.56 27.22 54.29
N GLU A 30 -33.53 26.45 54.64
CA GLU A 30 -32.14 26.88 54.52
C GLU A 30 -31.82 27.15 53.04
N GLU A 31 -31.85 28.41 52.60
CA GLU A 31 -31.52 28.79 51.22
C GLU A 31 -30.07 28.39 50.94
N ALA A 32 -29.87 27.61 49.88
CA ALA A 32 -28.54 27.21 49.45
C ALA A 32 -27.68 28.46 49.15
N LYS A 33 -26.48 28.53 49.71
CA LYS A 33 -25.54 29.66 49.50
C LYS A 33 -24.55 29.40 48.37
N THR A 34 -24.40 28.15 47.97
CA THR A 34 -23.42 27.66 47.02
C THR A 34 -24.07 26.71 46.01
N THR A 35 -23.51 26.68 44.80
CA THR A 35 -23.75 25.56 43.87
C THR A 35 -22.75 24.48 44.22
N ASP A 36 -23.20 23.50 44.99
CA ASP A 36 -22.37 22.44 45.52
C ASP A 36 -21.83 21.54 44.40
N THR A 37 -22.64 21.34 43.36
CA THR A 37 -22.28 20.43 42.27
C THR A 37 -22.72 20.95 40.90
N VAL A 38 -21.93 20.62 39.89
CA VAL A 38 -22.27 20.82 38.47
C VAL A 38 -22.13 19.46 37.78
N THR A 39 -23.24 18.92 37.27
CA THR A 39 -23.26 17.70 36.48
C THR A 39 -23.24 18.05 35.00
N LEU A 40 -22.24 17.57 34.27
CA LEU A 40 -22.10 17.77 32.83
C LEU A 40 -22.63 16.56 32.08
N HIS A 41 -23.66 16.77 31.27
CA HIS A 41 -24.30 15.78 30.42
C HIS A 41 -23.88 16.00 28.96
N LYS A 42 -23.05 15.10 28.42
CA LYS A 42 -22.57 15.26 27.04
C LYS A 42 -23.58 14.69 26.06
N ILE A 43 -24.09 15.53 25.17
CA ILE A 43 -25.10 15.14 24.18
C ILE A 43 -24.45 14.96 22.81
N VAL A 44 -24.73 13.84 22.15
CA VAL A 44 -24.48 13.65 20.71
C VAL A 44 -25.81 13.65 19.98
N MET A 45 -25.87 14.33 18.84
CA MET A 45 -27.09 14.43 18.04
C MET A 45 -26.78 14.56 16.53
N PRO A 46 -27.74 14.20 15.65
CA PRO A 46 -27.56 14.32 14.20
C PRO A 46 -27.30 15.75 13.75
N ARG A 47 -26.60 15.90 12.62
CA ARG A 47 -26.20 17.20 12.06
C ARG A 47 -27.37 18.17 11.87
N THR A 48 -28.51 17.70 11.37
CA THR A 48 -29.71 18.52 11.15
C THR A 48 -30.22 19.14 12.45
N ALA A 49 -30.33 18.33 13.51
CA ALA A 49 -30.80 18.80 14.81
C ALA A 49 -29.75 19.68 15.51
N PHE A 50 -28.47 19.30 15.40
CA PHE A 50 -27.36 20.10 15.89
C PHE A 50 -27.36 21.49 15.27
N ASP A 51 -27.43 21.62 13.94
CA ASP A 51 -27.42 22.89 13.22
C ASP A 51 -28.65 23.74 13.59
N GLY A 52 -29.82 23.10 13.72
CA GLY A 52 -31.07 23.76 14.14
C GLY A 52 -31.10 24.24 15.59
N PHE A 53 -30.19 23.77 16.46
CA PHE A 53 -30.13 24.22 17.86
C PHE A 53 -29.43 25.59 17.95
N THR A 54 -30.21 26.64 18.25
CA THR A 54 -29.70 28.00 18.44
C THR A 54 -29.34 28.25 19.90
N ALA A 55 -28.44 29.20 20.17
CA ALA A 55 -28.12 29.60 21.53
C ALA A 55 -29.36 30.21 22.23
N GLY A 56 -29.58 29.83 23.49
CA GLY A 56 -30.71 30.28 24.31
C GLY A 56 -30.97 29.33 25.48
N THR A 57 -31.86 29.71 26.39
CA THR A 57 -32.32 28.87 27.51
C THR A 57 -33.51 27.99 27.14
N LYS A 58 -34.10 28.16 25.95
CA LYS A 58 -35.35 27.48 25.59
C LYS A 58 -35.11 26.22 24.75
N GLY A 59 -35.69 25.10 25.19
CA GLY A 59 -35.72 23.84 24.45
C GLY A 59 -36.56 23.92 23.19
N LYS A 60 -36.45 22.91 22.32
CA LYS A 60 -37.27 22.77 21.11
C LYS A 60 -38.74 22.47 21.40
N ASP A 61 -39.03 22.05 22.61
CA ASP A 61 -40.36 21.83 23.18
C ASP A 61 -40.94 23.07 23.88
N ASN A 62 -40.24 24.21 23.80
CA ASN A 62 -40.58 25.46 24.49
C ASN A 62 -40.45 25.42 26.02
N THR A 63 -39.73 24.45 26.60
CA THR A 63 -39.39 24.47 28.03
C THR A 63 -38.18 25.36 28.29
N ASP A 64 -38.21 26.10 29.40
CA ASP A 64 -37.08 26.92 29.82
C ASP A 64 -36.09 26.08 30.63
N TYR A 65 -34.81 26.19 30.28
CA TYR A 65 -33.71 25.60 31.02
C TYR A 65 -33.38 26.46 32.22
N VAL A 66 -33.63 25.89 33.39
CA VAL A 66 -33.48 26.53 34.70
C VAL A 66 -32.24 26.03 35.47
N GLY A 67 -31.29 25.39 34.79
CA GLY A 67 -30.09 24.82 35.42
C GLY A 67 -30.30 23.48 36.12
N LYS A 68 -31.53 22.92 36.10
CA LYS A 68 -31.85 21.57 36.61
C LYS A 68 -31.71 20.51 35.53
N GLN A 69 -31.73 19.24 35.94
CA GLN A 69 -31.70 18.11 35.03
C GLN A 69 -32.89 18.14 34.07
N ILE A 70 -32.62 17.91 32.78
CA ILE A 70 -33.60 17.72 31.71
C ILE A 70 -33.95 16.23 31.67
N GLU A 71 -35.22 15.90 31.87
CA GLU A 71 -35.70 14.51 31.88
C GLU A 71 -35.84 13.93 30.46
N ASP A 72 -36.46 14.67 29.54
CA ASP A 72 -36.65 14.24 28.14
C ASP A 72 -35.71 14.97 27.18
N LEU A 73 -34.50 14.42 27.02
CA LEU A 73 -33.48 14.96 26.12
C LEU A 73 -33.95 15.00 24.66
N LYS A 74 -34.75 14.03 24.22
CA LYS A 74 -35.14 13.92 22.80
C LYS A 74 -36.09 15.04 22.41
N THR A 75 -37.09 15.29 23.25
CA THR A 75 -38.07 16.36 23.05
C THR A 75 -37.41 17.73 23.25
N TYR A 76 -36.57 17.87 24.28
CA TYR A 76 -35.85 19.12 24.55
C TYR A 76 -34.91 19.52 23.40
N PHE A 77 -34.15 18.57 22.83
CA PHE A 77 -33.24 18.83 21.71
C PHE A 77 -33.90 18.69 20.32
N GLY A 78 -35.17 18.31 20.26
CA GLY A 78 -35.94 18.19 19.02
C GLY A 78 -35.44 17.09 18.09
N SER A 79 -34.91 15.99 18.64
CA SER A 79 -34.40 14.86 17.86
C SER A 79 -34.52 13.56 18.63
N GLY A 80 -35.13 12.54 18.00
CA GLY A 80 -35.24 11.19 18.57
C GLY A 80 -33.88 10.47 18.73
N GLU A 81 -32.84 10.99 18.07
CA GLU A 81 -31.47 10.45 18.08
C GLU A 81 -30.53 11.27 18.98
N ALA A 82 -31.01 12.35 19.61
CA ALA A 82 -30.23 13.03 20.65
C ALA A 82 -30.05 12.09 21.85
N LYS A 83 -28.80 11.82 22.20
CA LYS A 83 -28.42 10.88 23.27
C LYS A 83 -27.33 11.46 24.15
N GLU A 84 -27.42 11.18 25.44
CA GLU A 84 -26.29 11.37 26.35
C GLU A 84 -25.24 10.28 26.09
N ILE A 85 -23.96 10.62 26.25
CA ILE A 85 -22.84 9.71 26.00
C ILE A 85 -21.81 9.70 27.13
N ALA A 86 -21.28 8.50 27.40
CA ALA A 86 -20.05 8.32 28.16
C ALA A 86 -18.79 8.59 27.31
N GLY A 87 -17.66 8.80 27.97
CA GLY A 87 -16.35 8.82 27.33
C GLY A 87 -15.93 10.17 26.73
N ALA A 88 -16.64 11.26 26.96
CA ALA A 88 -16.17 12.60 26.58
C ALA A 88 -15.39 13.24 27.74
N TYR A 89 -14.20 13.76 27.48
CA TYR A 89 -13.32 14.31 28.52
C TYR A 89 -13.49 15.81 28.69
N PHE A 90 -13.69 16.25 29.92
CA PHE A 90 -13.85 17.66 30.27
C PHE A 90 -12.92 18.09 31.40
N ALA A 91 -12.57 19.37 31.43
CA ALA A 91 -11.82 19.99 32.51
C ALA A 91 -12.27 21.43 32.79
N PHE A 92 -12.18 21.87 34.03
CA PHE A 92 -12.41 23.27 34.40
C PHE A 92 -11.17 24.11 34.10
N LYS A 93 -11.43 25.32 33.59
CA LYS A 93 -10.49 26.41 33.42
C LYS A 93 -11.04 27.70 34.00
N ASN A 94 -10.15 28.64 34.28
CA ASN A 94 -10.51 30.00 34.66
C ASN A 94 -11.33 30.71 33.56
N GLU A 95 -11.88 31.89 33.88
CA GLU A 95 -12.66 32.69 32.92
C GLU A 95 -11.92 32.98 31.62
N ALA A 96 -10.60 33.17 31.68
CA ALA A 96 -9.75 33.41 30.52
C ALA A 96 -9.52 32.16 29.66
N GLY A 97 -9.78 30.96 30.19
CA GLY A 97 -9.50 29.68 29.52
C GLY A 97 -8.00 29.33 29.44
N THR A 98 -7.15 30.02 30.21
CA THR A 98 -5.68 29.90 30.13
C THR A 98 -5.11 28.93 31.16
N LYS A 99 -5.74 28.79 32.33
CA LYS A 99 -5.29 27.90 33.40
C LYS A 99 -6.40 26.95 33.84
N TYR A 100 -6.00 25.77 34.32
CA TYR A 100 -6.91 24.78 34.90
C TYR A 100 -7.27 25.12 36.34
N ILE A 101 -8.41 24.64 36.80
CA ILE A 101 -8.91 24.90 38.16
C ILE A 101 -8.96 23.61 38.97
N THR A 102 -8.40 23.64 40.18
CA THR A 102 -8.45 22.52 41.11
C THR A 102 -9.76 22.47 41.90
N GLU A 103 -10.01 21.34 42.56
CA GLU A 103 -11.14 21.18 43.48
C GLU A 103 -11.15 22.17 44.65
N ASN A 104 -10.02 22.82 44.94
CA ASN A 104 -9.93 23.88 45.94
C ASN A 104 -10.05 25.29 45.33
N GLY A 105 -10.25 25.41 44.01
CA GLY A 105 -10.39 26.68 43.31
C GLY A 105 -9.08 27.37 42.93
N GLU A 106 -7.95 26.69 43.06
CA GLU A 106 -6.64 27.26 42.71
C GLU A 106 -6.37 27.11 41.21
N GLU A 107 -5.69 28.09 40.61
CA GLU A 107 -5.29 28.01 39.20
C GLU A 107 -3.96 27.27 39.04
N VAL A 108 -3.91 26.30 38.11
CA VAL A 108 -2.68 25.56 37.77
C VAL A 108 -2.47 25.50 36.26
N ASP A 109 -1.22 25.36 35.82
CA ASP A 109 -0.85 25.48 34.41
C ASP A 109 -1.12 24.20 33.60
N THR A 110 -1.06 23.02 34.24
CA THR A 110 -1.21 21.73 33.54
C THR A 110 -2.33 20.88 34.12
N LEU A 111 -2.87 19.99 33.29
CA LEU A 111 -4.00 19.15 33.63
C LEU A 111 -3.72 18.20 34.80
N ASP A 112 -2.46 17.77 34.96
CA ASP A 112 -2.03 16.76 35.95
C ASP A 112 -1.37 17.38 37.19
N THR A 113 -1.33 18.71 37.29
CA THR A 113 -0.82 19.41 38.47
C THR A 113 -1.81 19.35 39.63
N THR A 114 -1.32 19.06 40.84
CA THR A 114 -2.06 19.31 42.09
C THR A 114 -1.70 20.68 42.65
N ASP A 115 -2.65 21.37 43.27
CA ASP A 115 -2.36 22.60 44.00
C ASP A 115 -1.51 22.34 45.26
N ALA A 116 -1.07 23.43 45.90
CA ALA A 116 -0.27 23.39 47.13
C ALA A 116 -0.98 22.71 48.33
N LYS A 117 -2.30 22.54 48.25
CA LYS A 117 -3.14 21.89 49.25
C LYS A 117 -3.46 20.44 48.87
N GLY A 118 -2.85 19.92 47.79
CA GLY A 118 -3.05 18.56 47.30
C GLY A 118 -4.30 18.36 46.44
N GLY A 119 -5.03 19.43 46.10
CA GLY A 119 -6.23 19.35 45.28
C GLY A 119 -5.92 19.10 43.81
N ALA A 120 -6.62 18.14 43.21
CA ALA A 120 -6.48 17.84 41.78
C ALA A 120 -7.32 18.79 40.90
N VAL A 121 -6.94 18.94 39.64
CA VAL A 121 -7.76 19.62 38.62
C VAL A 121 -9.15 18.96 38.52
N LEU A 122 -10.20 19.77 38.47
CA LEU A 122 -11.57 19.31 38.20
C LEU A 122 -11.68 18.87 36.75
N LYS A 123 -11.54 17.56 36.52
CA LYS A 123 -11.54 16.93 35.19
C LYS A 123 -12.09 15.51 35.24
N GLY A 124 -12.54 15.00 34.10
CA GLY A 124 -12.93 13.60 33.99
C GLY A 124 -13.67 13.25 32.70
N LEU A 125 -13.89 11.95 32.51
CA LEU A 125 -14.72 11.40 31.45
C LEU A 125 -16.19 11.39 31.88
N THR A 126 -17.09 11.75 30.98
CA THR A 126 -18.52 11.51 31.19
C THR A 126 -18.82 10.02 31.33
N THR A 127 -19.79 9.71 32.18
CA THR A 127 -20.42 8.40 32.26
C THR A 127 -21.76 8.43 31.53
N ASP A 128 -22.52 7.33 31.55
CA ASP A 128 -23.86 7.28 30.96
C ASP A 128 -24.85 8.28 31.58
N ASN A 129 -24.54 8.78 32.80
CA ASN A 129 -25.33 9.78 33.52
C ASN A 129 -24.55 11.09 33.72
N GLY A 130 -23.58 11.36 32.86
CA GLY A 130 -22.77 12.58 32.87
C GLY A 130 -21.56 12.50 33.80
N PHE A 131 -20.94 13.64 34.07
CA PHE A 131 -19.83 13.78 35.02
C PHE A 131 -20.15 14.84 36.06
N LYS A 132 -20.11 14.46 37.34
CA LYS A 132 -20.47 15.34 38.46
C LYS A 132 -19.23 15.97 39.09
N PHE A 133 -19.06 17.27 38.88
CA PHE A 133 -18.01 18.06 39.51
C PHE A 133 -18.45 18.53 40.90
N ASN A 134 -17.54 18.48 41.88
CA ASN A 134 -17.73 19.15 43.17
C ASN A 134 -17.29 20.61 43.04
N THR A 135 -18.25 21.53 43.16
CA THR A 135 -18.04 22.97 42.97
C THR A 135 -18.35 23.79 44.22
N SER A 136 -18.61 23.13 45.35
CA SER A 136 -18.96 23.76 46.64
C SER A 136 -17.95 24.81 47.14
N LYS A 137 -16.68 24.70 46.73
CA LYS A 137 -15.60 25.61 47.10
C LYS A 137 -15.32 26.70 46.05
N LEU A 138 -16.01 26.69 44.92
CA LEU A 138 -15.73 27.60 43.81
C LEU A 138 -16.62 28.85 43.86
N THR A 139 -16.07 30.00 43.45
CA THR A 139 -16.81 31.25 43.33
C THR A 139 -16.21 32.08 42.19
N GLY A 140 -17.05 32.61 41.31
CA GLY A 140 -16.63 33.37 40.12
C GLY A 140 -16.97 32.67 38.81
N THR A 141 -16.35 33.14 37.72
CA THR A 141 -16.63 32.67 36.36
C THR A 141 -15.57 31.69 35.89
N TYR A 142 -16.02 30.59 35.27
CA TYR A 142 -15.20 29.49 34.81
C TYR A 142 -15.60 29.01 33.41
N GLN A 143 -14.72 28.24 32.79
CA GLN A 143 -14.98 27.54 31.55
C GLN A 143 -14.82 26.02 31.76
N ILE A 144 -15.79 25.22 31.33
CA ILE A 144 -15.64 23.78 31.22
C ILE A 144 -15.31 23.46 29.77
N VAL A 145 -14.07 23.05 29.51
CA VAL A 145 -13.54 22.79 28.17
C VAL A 145 -13.61 21.30 27.85
N GLU A 146 -13.87 20.97 26.59
CA GLU A 146 -13.80 19.59 26.06
C GLU A 146 -12.40 19.33 25.50
N LEU A 147 -11.78 18.23 25.89
CA LEU A 147 -10.48 17.77 25.39
C LEU A 147 -10.72 16.48 24.59
N LYS A 148 -10.97 16.60 23.28
CA LYS A 148 -11.31 15.45 22.42
C LYS A 148 -10.17 14.43 22.34
N GLU A 149 -8.94 14.91 22.38
CA GLU A 149 -7.71 14.12 22.44
C GLU A 149 -7.50 13.35 23.75
N LYS A 150 -8.38 13.54 24.74
CA LYS A 150 -8.43 12.74 25.97
C LYS A 150 -9.73 11.93 26.08
N SER A 151 -10.63 12.07 25.12
CA SER A 151 -11.93 11.40 25.11
C SER A 151 -11.81 9.97 24.63
N THR A 152 -12.58 9.07 25.22
CA THR A 152 -12.64 7.64 24.86
C THR A 152 -13.84 7.27 23.98
N TYR A 153 -14.69 8.24 23.66
CA TYR A 153 -15.89 8.03 22.85
C TYR A 153 -15.57 7.55 21.43
N ASN A 154 -16.12 6.39 21.08
CA ASN A 154 -16.03 5.79 19.75
C ASN A 154 -17.30 4.96 19.52
N ASN A 155 -18.03 5.28 18.46
CA ASN A 155 -19.28 4.63 18.08
C ASN A 155 -19.14 4.05 16.67
N ASP A 156 -18.64 2.82 16.60
CA ASP A 156 -18.32 2.11 15.35
C ASP A 156 -17.43 2.92 14.39
N GLY A 157 -16.46 3.65 14.94
CA GLY A 157 -15.53 4.54 14.24
C GLY A 157 -16.04 5.98 14.08
N SER A 158 -17.30 6.26 14.44
CA SER A 158 -17.75 7.65 14.57
C SER A 158 -17.19 8.24 15.86
N ILE A 159 -16.54 9.39 15.75
CA ILE A 159 -15.94 10.10 16.88
C ILE A 159 -16.45 11.53 16.96
N LEU A 160 -16.25 12.14 18.13
CA LEU A 160 -16.68 13.51 18.44
C LEU A 160 -16.11 14.51 17.42
N ALA A 161 -17.00 15.28 16.79
CA ALA A 161 -16.72 16.22 15.71
C ALA A 161 -17.15 17.63 16.11
N ASP A 162 -18.09 18.27 15.42
CA ASP A 162 -18.52 19.64 15.71
C ASP A 162 -19.09 19.77 17.13
N SER A 163 -18.96 20.93 17.76
CA SER A 163 -19.43 21.17 19.12
C SER A 163 -20.19 22.50 19.29
N LYS A 164 -21.21 22.49 20.15
CA LYS A 164 -22.02 23.65 20.55
C LYS A 164 -22.09 23.71 22.07
N ALA A 165 -22.10 24.94 22.59
CA ALA A 165 -21.98 25.21 24.03
C ALA A 165 -20.70 24.59 24.64
N VAL A 166 -19.61 24.59 23.86
CA VAL A 166 -18.27 24.20 24.29
C VAL A 166 -17.31 25.34 23.92
N PRO A 167 -16.55 25.92 24.87
CA PRO A 167 -16.60 25.63 26.30
C PRO A 167 -17.95 26.03 26.94
N VAL A 168 -18.33 25.33 28.00
CA VAL A 168 -19.44 25.75 28.87
C VAL A 168 -18.92 26.88 29.75
N LYS A 169 -19.41 28.11 29.59
CA LYS A 169 -19.09 29.17 30.56
C LYS A 169 -20.13 29.18 31.67
N ILE A 170 -19.66 29.23 32.92
CA ILE A 170 -20.51 29.13 34.10
C ILE A 170 -20.02 30.11 35.17
N THR A 171 -20.94 30.79 35.83
CA THR A 171 -20.66 31.63 37.00
C THR A 171 -21.23 30.94 38.24
N LEU A 172 -20.41 30.82 39.29
CA LEU A 172 -20.74 30.13 40.53
C LEU A 172 -20.80 31.13 41.71
N PRO A 173 -21.82 31.05 42.59
CA PRO A 173 -22.97 30.14 42.52
C PRO A 173 -23.88 30.44 41.31
N LEU A 174 -24.45 29.40 40.71
CA LEU A 174 -25.43 29.50 39.63
C LEU A 174 -26.78 29.89 40.24
N VAL A 175 -27.39 30.95 39.72
CA VAL A 175 -28.67 31.49 40.22
C VAL A 175 -29.70 31.47 39.10
N ASN A 176 -30.93 31.06 39.42
CA ASN A 176 -32.11 31.17 38.56
C ASN A 176 -33.22 31.96 39.30
N ASP A 177 -34.41 32.05 38.70
CA ASP A 177 -35.55 32.78 39.28
C ASP A 177 -36.03 32.24 40.64
N ASN A 178 -35.63 31.01 41.01
CA ASN A 178 -35.94 30.37 42.29
C ASN A 178 -34.75 30.41 43.27
N GLY A 179 -33.70 31.19 43.00
CA GLY A 179 -32.51 31.33 43.84
C GLY A 179 -31.32 30.48 43.37
N VAL A 180 -30.42 30.15 44.30
CA VAL A 180 -29.21 29.37 44.01
C VAL A 180 -29.57 27.95 43.61
N VAL A 181 -29.05 27.51 42.46
CA VAL A 181 -29.14 26.13 41.99
C VAL A 181 -28.05 25.32 42.69
N LYS A 182 -28.43 24.55 43.71
CA LYS A 182 -27.49 23.75 44.53
C LYS A 182 -26.80 22.64 43.71
N ASP A 183 -27.58 21.90 42.93
CA ASP A 183 -27.11 20.87 42.00
C ASP A 183 -27.44 21.30 40.57
N ALA A 184 -26.47 21.87 39.88
CA ALA A 184 -26.62 22.38 38.52
C ALA A 184 -26.33 21.30 37.49
N HIS A 185 -26.97 21.37 36.32
CA HIS A 185 -26.82 20.41 35.23
C HIS A 185 -26.57 21.12 33.91
N VAL A 186 -25.49 20.84 33.18
CA VAL A 186 -25.13 21.51 31.91
C VAL A 186 -25.05 20.52 30.75
N TYR A 187 -25.38 20.98 29.53
CA TYR A 187 -25.59 20.12 28.36
C TYR A 187 -24.76 20.55 27.13
N PRO A 188 -23.43 20.40 27.12
CA PRO A 188 -22.62 20.57 25.91
C PRO A 188 -22.99 19.53 24.84
N LYS A 189 -22.94 19.92 23.57
CA LYS A 189 -23.47 19.12 22.45
C LYS A 189 -22.42 18.89 21.39
N ASN A 190 -22.39 17.71 20.79
CA ASN A 190 -21.58 17.41 19.63
C ASN A 190 -22.38 16.76 18.49
N THR A 191 -21.79 16.82 17.31
CA THR A 191 -22.01 15.81 16.26
C THR A 191 -20.94 14.73 16.36
N GLU A 192 -21.19 13.56 15.78
CA GLU A 192 -20.20 12.52 15.56
C GLU A 192 -19.99 12.27 14.07
N THR A 193 -18.76 11.95 13.66
CA THR A 193 -18.43 11.74 12.25
C THR A 193 -17.42 10.60 12.06
N LYS A 194 -17.56 9.90 10.93
CA LYS A 194 -16.64 8.89 10.44
C LYS A 194 -16.22 9.24 9.01
N PRO A 195 -14.92 9.22 8.65
CA PRO A 195 -14.50 9.41 7.28
C PRO A 195 -15.03 8.29 6.38
N GLN A 196 -15.04 8.51 5.07
CA GLN A 196 -15.27 7.45 4.10
C GLN A 196 -14.07 7.38 3.17
N VAL A 197 -13.58 6.18 2.88
CA VAL A 197 -12.40 5.97 2.05
C VAL A 197 -12.75 4.98 0.95
N ASP A 198 -12.27 5.25 -0.26
CA ASP A 198 -12.24 4.26 -1.32
C ASP A 198 -10.96 4.42 -2.18
N LYS A 199 -10.60 3.34 -2.87
CA LYS A 199 -9.39 3.25 -3.70
C LYS A 199 -9.68 2.54 -5.01
N ASN A 200 -9.16 3.04 -6.13
CA ASN A 200 -9.21 2.30 -7.37
C ASN A 200 -8.08 2.69 -8.33
N PHE A 201 -8.04 2.08 -9.51
CA PHE A 201 -7.28 2.64 -10.62
C PHE A 201 -7.81 4.03 -10.96
N ALA A 202 -6.92 4.90 -11.43
CA ALA A 202 -7.23 6.31 -11.64
C ALA A 202 -8.35 6.57 -12.67
N ASP A 203 -8.62 5.62 -13.56
CA ASP A 203 -9.66 5.63 -14.60
C ASP A 203 -11.02 5.10 -14.12
N LYS A 204 -11.14 4.70 -12.86
CA LYS A 204 -12.38 4.19 -12.26
C LYS A 204 -12.91 5.18 -11.25
N GLU A 205 -14.24 5.28 -11.13
CA GLU A 205 -14.85 6.10 -10.10
C GLU A 205 -14.71 5.46 -8.72
N LEU A 206 -14.60 6.33 -7.70
CA LEU A 206 -14.65 5.94 -6.30
C LEU A 206 -16.08 5.72 -5.84
N ASP A 207 -16.27 4.75 -4.96
CA ASP A 207 -17.56 4.35 -4.42
C ASP A 207 -17.46 4.19 -2.90
N TYR A 208 -17.64 5.31 -2.19
CA TYR A 208 -17.53 5.36 -0.74
C TYR A 208 -18.56 4.48 -0.02
N ALA A 209 -19.74 4.31 -0.59
CA ALA A 209 -20.80 3.49 0.01
C ALA A 209 -20.50 1.99 -0.12
N ASN A 210 -19.85 1.58 -1.21
CA ASN A 210 -19.50 0.19 -1.47
C ASN A 210 -17.98 -0.01 -1.55
N ASN A 211 -17.23 0.61 -0.63
CA ASN A 211 -15.76 0.62 -0.66
C ASN A 211 -15.09 -0.75 -0.52
N LYS A 212 -15.85 -1.83 -0.21
CA LYS A 212 -15.38 -3.23 -0.16
C LYS A 212 -15.81 -4.08 -1.36
N LYS A 213 -16.41 -3.49 -2.41
CA LYS A 213 -16.82 -4.25 -3.61
C LYS A 213 -15.62 -4.91 -4.29
N ASP A 214 -15.85 -6.01 -5.01
CA ASP A 214 -14.82 -6.53 -5.91
C ASP A 214 -14.53 -5.50 -7.02
N LYS A 215 -13.25 -5.18 -7.21
CA LYS A 215 -12.76 -4.20 -8.19
C LYS A 215 -12.14 -4.89 -9.42
N GLY A 216 -12.18 -6.21 -9.46
CA GLY A 216 -11.74 -7.04 -10.57
C GLY A 216 -10.22 -7.12 -10.72
N THR A 217 -9.83 -7.84 -11.76
CA THR A 217 -8.43 -8.07 -12.14
C THR A 217 -8.19 -7.53 -13.54
N VAL A 218 -7.07 -6.85 -13.75
CA VAL A 218 -6.62 -6.39 -15.08
C VAL A 218 -5.31 -7.07 -15.46
N SER A 219 -5.21 -7.52 -16.72
CA SER A 219 -3.96 -8.01 -17.27
C SER A 219 -2.99 -6.84 -17.52
N ALA A 220 -1.69 -7.09 -17.33
CA ALA A 220 -0.62 -6.15 -17.65
C ALA A 220 0.67 -6.90 -18.01
N SER A 221 1.57 -6.23 -18.73
CA SER A 221 2.93 -6.71 -18.96
C SER A 221 3.86 -6.14 -17.89
N VAL A 222 4.93 -6.88 -17.58
CA VAL A 222 6.02 -6.36 -16.74
C VAL A 222 6.61 -5.10 -17.40
N GLY A 223 6.66 -4.00 -16.66
CA GLY A 223 7.01 -2.66 -17.11
C GLY A 223 5.81 -1.71 -17.25
N ASP A 224 4.59 -2.22 -17.26
CA ASP A 224 3.39 -1.38 -17.32
C ASP A 224 3.21 -0.59 -16.02
N VAL A 225 2.87 0.69 -16.17
CA VAL A 225 2.56 1.59 -15.05
C VAL A 225 1.06 1.58 -14.77
N LYS A 226 0.67 1.27 -13.53
CA LYS A 226 -0.70 1.33 -13.04
C LYS A 226 -0.87 2.57 -12.17
N LYS A 227 -1.78 3.46 -12.58
CA LYS A 227 -2.12 4.68 -11.84
C LYS A 227 -3.27 4.39 -10.88
N TYR A 228 -3.16 4.87 -9.66
CA TYR A 228 -4.13 4.71 -8.59
C TYR A 228 -4.61 6.06 -8.08
N HIS A 229 -5.81 6.07 -7.49
CA HIS A 229 -6.20 7.13 -6.58
C HIS A 229 -6.83 6.55 -5.31
N VAL A 230 -6.70 7.30 -4.22
CA VAL A 230 -7.39 7.08 -2.94
C VAL A 230 -8.15 8.36 -2.66
N GLY A 231 -9.47 8.24 -2.48
CA GLY A 231 -10.29 9.36 -2.02
C GLY A 231 -10.66 9.15 -0.56
N THR A 232 -10.71 10.23 0.20
CA THR A 232 -11.15 10.25 1.59
C THR A 232 -12.11 11.41 1.80
N LYS A 233 -13.38 11.09 2.00
CA LYS A 233 -14.42 12.06 2.35
C LYS A 233 -14.40 12.31 3.85
N ILE A 234 -14.24 13.56 4.23
CA ILE A 234 -14.26 14.05 5.61
C ILE A 234 -15.54 14.86 5.80
N LEU A 235 -16.36 14.48 6.77
CA LEU A 235 -17.67 15.08 6.96
C LEU A 235 -17.58 16.47 7.59
N LYS A 236 -18.59 17.31 7.33
CA LYS A 236 -18.68 18.65 7.88
C LYS A 236 -18.52 18.63 9.40
N GLY A 237 -17.60 19.43 9.94
CA GLY A 237 -17.37 19.63 11.37
C GLY A 237 -16.34 18.70 12.00
N SER A 238 -15.75 17.77 11.24
CA SER A 238 -14.64 16.95 11.73
C SER A 238 -13.41 17.81 12.08
N ASP A 239 -12.70 17.42 13.13
CA ASP A 239 -11.49 18.10 13.65
C ASP A 239 -10.44 17.06 14.11
N TYR A 240 -10.17 16.09 13.23
CA TYR A 240 -9.24 14.99 13.52
C TYR A 240 -7.84 15.51 13.88
N LYS A 241 -7.18 14.83 14.81
CA LYS A 241 -5.78 15.06 15.19
C LYS A 241 -4.82 14.03 14.61
N LYS A 242 -5.37 13.06 13.88
CA LYS A 242 -4.63 12.02 13.16
C LYS A 242 -5.36 11.69 11.86
N LEU A 243 -4.63 11.72 10.76
CA LEU A 243 -5.03 11.23 9.44
C LEU A 243 -3.79 10.66 8.76
N ILE A 244 -3.74 9.34 8.62
CA ILE A 244 -2.57 8.61 8.14
C ILE A 244 -3.00 7.56 7.13
N TRP A 245 -2.45 7.64 5.92
CA TRP A 245 -2.65 6.63 4.88
C TRP A 245 -1.41 5.76 4.78
N THR A 246 -1.59 4.46 4.98
CA THR A 246 -0.53 3.47 4.74
C THR A 246 -0.97 2.62 3.57
N ASP A 247 -0.18 2.59 2.48
CA ASP A 247 -0.39 1.67 1.35
C ASP A 247 0.73 0.64 1.30
N SER A 248 0.37 -0.64 1.28
CA SER A 248 1.30 -1.77 1.21
C SER A 248 1.10 -2.58 -0.07
N MET A 249 2.13 -2.64 -0.90
CA MET A 249 2.11 -3.37 -2.17
C MET A 249 2.77 -4.75 -2.07
N THR A 250 2.30 -5.69 -2.89
CA THR A 250 2.99 -6.96 -3.13
C THR A 250 4.29 -6.73 -3.91
N LYS A 251 5.23 -7.68 -3.82
CA LYS A 251 6.60 -7.53 -4.33
C LYS A 251 6.65 -7.23 -5.84
N GLY A 252 5.70 -7.75 -6.63
CA GLY A 252 5.61 -7.51 -8.06
C GLY A 252 5.21 -6.09 -8.45
N LEU A 253 4.87 -5.21 -7.50
CA LEU A 253 4.59 -3.79 -7.75
C LEU A 253 5.68 -2.92 -7.12
N THR A 254 6.34 -2.12 -7.95
CA THR A 254 7.25 -1.07 -7.49
C THR A 254 6.51 0.26 -7.41
N PHE A 255 6.39 0.83 -6.22
CA PHE A 255 5.84 2.17 -6.02
C PHE A 255 6.74 3.22 -6.71
N ASN A 256 6.15 4.11 -7.50
CA ASN A 256 6.90 5.05 -8.34
C ASN A 256 7.29 6.36 -7.62
N ASN A 257 6.94 6.51 -6.34
CA ASN A 257 7.24 7.69 -5.53
C ASN A 257 6.77 9.02 -6.17
N ASP A 258 5.56 9.01 -6.72
CA ASP A 258 4.94 10.08 -7.50
C ASP A 258 3.62 10.59 -6.88
N ILE A 259 3.57 10.63 -5.54
CA ILE A 259 2.39 11.08 -4.81
C ILE A 259 2.06 12.55 -5.10
N ALA A 260 0.79 12.81 -5.38
CA ALA A 260 0.18 14.13 -5.29
C ALA A 260 -1.05 14.07 -4.38
N VAL A 261 -1.20 15.08 -3.52
CA VAL A 261 -2.32 15.20 -2.58
C VAL A 261 -3.11 16.46 -2.89
N THR A 262 -4.43 16.36 -2.88
CA THR A 262 -5.35 17.50 -3.02
C THR A 262 -6.40 17.49 -1.93
N LEU A 263 -6.88 18.68 -1.54
CA LEU A 263 -8.03 18.92 -0.69
C LEU A 263 -9.05 19.75 -1.50
N ASP A 264 -10.22 19.19 -1.77
CA ASP A 264 -11.24 19.77 -2.67
C ASP A 264 -10.67 20.17 -4.04
N GLY A 265 -9.76 19.36 -4.58
CA GLY A 265 -9.08 19.60 -5.85
C GLY A 265 -7.91 20.59 -5.80
N ALA A 266 -7.70 21.32 -4.71
CA ALA A 266 -6.54 22.18 -4.52
C ALA A 266 -5.35 21.40 -3.97
N THR A 267 -4.15 21.56 -4.54
CA THR A 267 -2.93 20.88 -4.09
C THR A 267 -2.60 21.19 -2.64
N LEU A 268 -2.35 20.14 -1.84
CA LEU A 268 -1.63 20.24 -0.58
C LEU A 268 -0.15 19.97 -0.86
N ASP A 269 0.71 20.92 -0.49
CA ASP A 269 2.15 20.79 -0.68
C ASP A 269 2.78 19.87 0.40
N ALA A 270 4.05 19.53 0.22
CA ALA A 270 4.77 18.62 1.12
C ALA A 270 4.96 19.15 2.56
N THR A 271 4.62 20.40 2.86
CA THR A 271 4.63 20.91 4.25
C THR A 271 3.37 20.50 5.03
N ASN A 272 2.32 20.07 4.33
CA ASN A 272 1.07 19.60 4.92
C ASN A 272 1.11 18.13 5.35
N TYR A 273 2.14 17.37 4.96
CA TYR A 273 2.27 15.97 5.29
C TYR A 273 3.73 15.51 5.39
N LYS A 274 3.98 14.49 6.21
CA LYS A 274 5.22 13.71 6.21
C LYS A 274 5.00 12.46 5.36
N LEU A 275 5.96 12.14 4.50
CA LEU A 275 5.92 10.96 3.65
C LEU A 275 7.12 10.07 3.93
N VAL A 276 6.85 8.84 4.37
CA VAL A 276 7.85 7.76 4.45
C VAL A 276 7.54 6.78 3.34
N ALA A 277 8.41 6.70 2.34
CA ALA A 277 8.23 5.87 1.15
C ALA A 277 9.30 4.77 1.05
N ASP A 278 8.90 3.62 0.50
CA ASP A 278 9.77 2.52 0.12
C ASP A 278 9.32 1.90 -1.21
N ASP A 279 10.10 1.00 -1.81
CA ASP A 279 9.82 0.50 -3.16
C ASP A 279 8.50 -0.30 -3.26
N GLN A 280 7.90 -0.71 -2.12
CA GLN A 280 6.64 -1.46 -2.06
C GLN A 280 5.53 -0.68 -1.33
N GLY A 281 5.62 0.65 -1.23
CA GLY A 281 4.52 1.46 -0.71
C GLY A 281 4.93 2.72 0.00
N PHE A 282 4.01 3.22 0.84
CA PHE A 282 4.24 4.44 1.59
C PHE A 282 3.40 4.53 2.87
N ARG A 283 3.82 5.42 3.76
CA ARG A 283 3.05 5.94 4.90
C ARG A 283 3.03 7.47 4.81
N LEU A 284 1.83 8.05 4.67
CA LEU A 284 1.60 9.49 4.56
C LEU A 284 0.83 9.97 5.78
N VAL A 285 1.43 10.88 6.54
CA VAL A 285 0.89 11.42 7.80
C VAL A 285 0.64 12.91 7.63
N LEU A 286 -0.58 13.41 7.82
CA LEU A 286 -0.77 14.86 7.83
C LEU A 286 -0.03 15.50 9.01
N THR A 287 0.64 16.63 8.76
CA THR A 287 1.18 17.49 9.81
C THR A 287 0.04 18.27 10.48
N ASP A 288 0.32 18.94 11.60
CA ASP A 288 -0.63 19.87 12.22
C ASP A 288 -1.17 20.90 11.21
N LYS A 289 -0.30 21.42 10.33
CA LYS A 289 -0.69 22.33 9.24
C LYS A 289 -1.68 21.67 8.27
N GLY A 290 -1.47 20.40 7.90
CA GLY A 290 -2.39 19.63 7.06
C GLY A 290 -3.74 19.38 7.73
N LEU A 291 -3.72 18.92 8.98
CA LEU A 291 -4.92 18.67 9.79
C LEU A 291 -5.74 19.96 9.98
N GLU A 292 -5.09 21.08 10.29
CA GLU A 292 -5.73 22.39 10.39
C GLU A 292 -6.39 22.83 9.07
N ALA A 293 -5.74 22.58 7.94
CA ALA A 293 -6.30 22.90 6.63
C ALA A 293 -7.58 22.11 6.35
N VAL A 294 -7.56 20.79 6.64
CA VAL A 294 -8.73 19.90 6.51
C VAL A 294 -9.85 20.34 7.44
N ALA A 295 -9.55 20.51 8.74
CA ALA A 295 -10.53 20.93 9.74
C ALA A 295 -11.16 22.29 9.38
N LYS A 296 -10.35 23.26 8.93
CA LYS A 296 -10.84 24.57 8.49
C LYS A 296 -11.81 24.46 7.30
N ALA A 297 -11.48 23.65 6.31
CA ALA A 297 -12.34 23.43 5.15
C ALA A 297 -13.64 22.70 5.55
N ALA A 298 -13.52 21.69 6.41
CA ALA A 298 -14.64 20.88 6.91
C ALA A 298 -15.63 21.65 7.80
N LYS A 299 -15.29 22.85 8.31
CA LYS A 299 -16.24 23.65 9.12
C LYS A 299 -17.56 23.96 8.40
N THR A 300 -17.53 24.12 7.08
CA THR A 300 -18.68 24.64 6.32
C THR A 300 -19.37 23.60 5.45
N LYS A 301 -18.67 22.53 5.08
CA LYS A 301 -19.15 21.47 4.19
C LYS A 301 -18.35 20.18 4.41
N ASP A 302 -18.82 19.09 3.82
CA ASP A 302 -17.96 17.91 3.60
C ASP A 302 -16.81 18.29 2.66
N VAL A 303 -15.65 17.67 2.86
CA VAL A 303 -14.45 17.89 2.03
C VAL A 303 -13.87 16.56 1.56
N GLU A 304 -13.14 16.60 0.45
CA GLU A 304 -12.50 15.42 -0.13
C GLU A 304 -10.98 15.58 -0.19
N ILE A 305 -10.27 14.64 0.41
CA ILE A 305 -8.83 14.47 0.20
C ILE A 305 -8.65 13.44 -0.90
N LYS A 306 -7.86 13.75 -1.92
CA LYS A 306 -7.50 12.80 -2.99
C LYS A 306 -5.99 12.65 -3.09
N ILE A 307 -5.53 11.41 -2.97
CA ILE A 307 -4.12 11.02 -3.12
C ILE A 307 -4.00 10.24 -4.42
N THR A 308 -3.15 10.69 -5.34
CA THR A 308 -2.87 10.01 -6.61
C THR A 308 -1.42 9.60 -6.69
N TYR A 309 -1.14 8.42 -7.24
CA TYR A 309 0.20 7.87 -7.41
C TYR A 309 0.17 6.72 -8.41
N SER A 310 1.32 6.12 -8.69
CA SER A 310 1.40 4.94 -9.55
C SER A 310 2.38 3.88 -9.03
N ALA A 311 2.24 2.69 -9.58
CA ALA A 311 3.20 1.60 -9.40
C ALA A 311 3.51 0.93 -10.74
N THR A 312 4.74 0.45 -10.89
CA THR A 312 5.19 -0.31 -12.05
C THR A 312 5.13 -1.80 -11.74
N LEU A 313 4.46 -2.60 -12.58
CA LEU A 313 4.52 -4.06 -12.48
C LEU A 313 5.94 -4.51 -12.85
N ASN A 314 6.68 -5.07 -11.90
CA ASN A 314 8.10 -5.40 -12.07
C ASN A 314 8.33 -6.89 -12.32
N GLY A 315 9.57 -7.22 -12.69
CA GLY A 315 10.00 -8.56 -13.05
C GLY A 315 9.96 -9.63 -11.95
N SER A 316 9.63 -9.26 -10.71
CA SER A 316 9.40 -10.23 -9.63
C SER A 316 7.98 -10.78 -9.59
N ALA A 317 7.05 -10.19 -10.37
CA ALA A 317 5.68 -10.68 -10.51
C ALA A 317 5.67 -12.11 -11.08
N VAL A 318 4.87 -12.98 -10.48
CA VAL A 318 4.75 -14.38 -10.89
C VAL A 318 3.58 -14.53 -11.86
N VAL A 319 3.79 -15.27 -12.95
CA VAL A 319 2.77 -15.55 -13.97
C VAL A 319 1.51 -16.16 -13.34
N GLU A 320 0.34 -15.62 -13.70
CA GLU A 320 -0.99 -16.01 -13.19
C GLU A 320 -1.20 -15.81 -11.67
N VAL A 321 -0.30 -15.12 -10.98
CA VAL A 321 -0.44 -14.73 -9.56
C VAL A 321 -0.84 -13.26 -9.47
N LEU A 322 -1.81 -12.95 -8.61
CA LEU A 322 -2.35 -11.60 -8.45
C LEU A 322 -1.39 -10.69 -7.68
N GLU A 323 -1.20 -9.49 -8.19
CA GLU A 323 -0.51 -8.39 -7.54
C GLU A 323 -1.52 -7.38 -6.96
N THR A 324 -1.24 -7.04 -5.71
CA THR A 324 -1.95 -6.24 -4.71
C THR A 324 -1.37 -4.89 -4.35
N ASN A 325 -2.13 -3.82 -4.22
CA ASN A 325 -1.88 -2.88 -3.11
C ASN A 325 -2.94 -3.02 -2.01
N ASP A 326 -2.73 -2.37 -0.87
CA ASP A 326 -3.56 -2.48 0.36
C ASP A 326 -3.45 -1.15 1.13
N VAL A 327 -4.45 -0.27 0.97
CA VAL A 327 -4.42 1.05 1.64
C VAL A 327 -5.33 1.07 2.85
N LYS A 328 -4.85 1.64 3.95
CA LYS A 328 -5.64 1.84 5.17
C LYS A 328 -5.51 3.27 5.65
N LEU A 329 -6.62 3.80 6.19
CA LEU A 329 -6.66 5.10 6.86
C LEU A 329 -6.74 4.89 8.38
N ASP A 330 -5.69 5.29 9.10
CA ASP A 330 -5.75 5.53 10.53
C ASP A 330 -6.22 6.97 10.77
N TYR A 331 -7.23 7.14 11.62
CA TYR A 331 -7.78 8.46 11.94
C TYR A 331 -8.25 8.51 13.39
N GLY A 332 -8.29 9.72 13.95
CA GLY A 332 -8.89 9.92 15.26
C GLY A 332 -8.57 11.27 15.89
N ASN A 333 -8.83 11.35 17.19
CA ASN A 333 -8.65 12.57 17.99
C ASN A 333 -7.37 12.53 18.83
N ASN A 334 -6.71 11.38 18.95
CA ASN A 334 -5.39 11.23 19.55
C ASN A 334 -4.28 11.47 18.50
N PRO A 335 -3.40 12.45 18.69
CA PRO A 335 -2.24 12.66 17.81
C PRO A 335 -1.35 11.42 17.77
N THR A 336 -0.72 11.15 16.62
CA THR A 336 0.31 10.10 16.52
C THR A 336 1.59 10.52 17.25
N ILE A 337 2.27 9.56 17.86
CA ILE A 337 3.59 9.73 18.49
C ILE A 337 4.72 9.12 17.64
N GLU A 338 4.44 8.77 16.38
CA GLU A 338 5.44 8.18 15.49
C GLU A 338 6.61 9.13 15.19
N ASN A 339 7.78 8.55 15.00
CA ASN A 339 9.02 9.25 14.68
C ASN A 339 9.67 8.68 13.40
N GLU A 340 10.72 9.34 12.93
CA GLU A 340 11.40 8.92 11.70
C GLU A 340 12.19 7.61 11.89
N PRO A 341 12.26 6.76 10.85
CA PRO A 341 13.12 5.58 10.83
C PRO A 341 14.57 5.94 11.15
N LYS A 342 15.20 5.15 12.03
CA LYS A 342 16.62 5.30 12.36
C LYS A 342 17.50 4.58 11.36
N GLU A 343 18.67 5.17 11.11
CA GLU A 343 19.70 4.63 10.22
C GLU A 343 20.85 4.05 11.03
N GLY A 344 21.55 3.05 10.49
CA GLY A 344 22.66 2.38 11.16
C GLY A 344 23.39 1.40 10.26
N ILE A 345 24.37 0.69 10.81
CA ILE A 345 25.17 -0.30 10.10
C ILE A 345 24.95 -1.71 10.67
N PRO A 346 25.15 -2.77 9.86
CA PRO A 346 25.12 -4.14 10.35
C PRO A 346 26.28 -4.44 11.31
N VAL A 347 26.10 -5.49 12.13
CA VAL A 347 27.16 -6.12 12.92
C VAL A 347 27.18 -7.60 12.54
N ASP A 348 28.35 -8.17 12.28
CA ASP A 348 28.47 -9.56 11.78
C ASP A 348 27.59 -9.82 10.54
N LYS A 349 27.52 -8.83 9.63
CA LYS A 349 26.71 -8.88 8.41
C LYS A 349 25.21 -9.07 8.67
N LYS A 350 24.74 -8.65 9.85
CA LYS A 350 23.36 -8.83 10.30
C LYS A 350 22.76 -7.54 10.85
N ILE A 351 21.47 -7.37 10.61
CA ILE A 351 20.63 -6.38 11.29
C ILE A 351 19.45 -7.13 11.90
N THR A 352 19.19 -6.92 13.18
CA THR A 352 18.09 -7.55 13.89
C THR A 352 17.02 -6.54 14.28
N VAL A 353 15.78 -6.79 13.93
CA VAL A 353 14.60 -6.07 14.42
C VAL A 353 14.17 -6.70 15.74
N ASN A 354 14.07 -5.89 16.79
CA ASN A 354 13.38 -6.22 18.04
C ASN A 354 12.11 -5.38 18.11
N LYS A 355 10.96 -6.04 18.21
CA LYS A 355 9.64 -5.41 18.10
C LYS A 355 8.75 -5.73 19.29
N THR A 356 8.17 -4.69 19.89
CA THR A 356 7.13 -4.82 20.93
C THR A 356 5.86 -4.06 20.54
N TRP A 357 4.77 -4.33 21.27
CA TRP A 357 3.45 -3.78 21.03
C TRP A 357 2.92 -3.21 22.34
N ALA A 358 2.28 -2.05 22.32
CA ALA A 358 1.69 -1.43 23.49
C ALA A 358 0.30 -0.88 23.18
N VAL A 359 -0.61 -1.09 24.14
CA VAL A 359 -1.96 -0.52 24.13
C VAL A 359 -2.13 0.32 25.39
N ASP A 360 -2.51 1.58 25.24
CA ASP A 360 -2.65 2.54 26.35
C ASP A 360 -1.37 2.67 27.19
N GLY A 361 -0.20 2.58 26.53
CA GLY A 361 1.11 2.63 27.17
C GLY A 361 1.56 1.32 27.84
N ASN A 362 0.72 0.28 27.86
CA ASN A 362 1.05 -1.02 28.47
C ASN A 362 1.47 -2.02 27.40
N GLU A 363 2.59 -2.72 27.61
CA GLU A 363 3.05 -3.76 26.67
C GLU A 363 2.03 -4.90 26.57
N VAL A 364 1.79 -5.37 25.35
CA VAL A 364 0.90 -6.50 25.04
C VAL A 364 1.66 -7.59 24.28
N ASN A 365 1.26 -8.84 24.53
CA ASN A 365 1.80 -10.01 23.85
C ASN A 365 0.66 -11.00 23.57
N LYS A 366 -0.09 -10.73 22.50
CA LYS A 366 -1.36 -11.40 22.16
C LYS A 366 -1.24 -12.07 20.80
N ALA A 367 -1.26 -13.40 20.78
CA ALA A 367 -1.15 -14.19 19.55
C ALA A 367 -2.45 -14.21 18.72
N ASP A 368 -3.59 -13.96 19.36
CA ASP A 368 -4.92 -13.88 18.77
C ASP A 368 -5.25 -12.51 18.17
N GLU A 369 -4.50 -11.46 18.53
CA GLU A 369 -4.64 -10.13 17.94
C GLU A 369 -3.80 -10.04 16.65
N THR A 370 -4.47 -10.13 15.50
CA THR A 370 -3.82 -10.06 14.18
C THR A 370 -3.32 -8.64 13.88
N VAL A 371 -2.15 -8.54 13.26
CA VAL A 371 -1.54 -7.28 12.80
C VAL A 371 -1.02 -7.42 11.37
N ASP A 372 -0.80 -6.31 10.69
CA ASP A 372 -0.37 -6.23 9.30
C ASP A 372 1.02 -5.59 9.12
N ALA A 373 1.85 -5.62 10.16
CA ALA A 373 3.16 -4.96 10.14
C ALA A 373 4.13 -5.61 9.14
N VAL A 374 4.63 -4.79 8.23
CA VAL A 374 5.67 -5.13 7.26
C VAL A 374 6.93 -4.31 7.59
N PHE A 375 8.01 -4.99 7.90
CA PHE A 375 9.34 -4.41 8.08
C PHE A 375 10.10 -4.53 6.76
N THR A 376 10.45 -3.39 6.17
CA THR A 376 11.25 -3.31 4.95
C THR A 376 12.66 -2.87 5.31
N LEU A 377 13.65 -3.69 4.98
CA LEU A 377 15.05 -3.31 5.08
C LEU A 377 15.45 -2.56 3.80
N GLN A 378 15.97 -1.34 3.96
CA GLN A 378 16.54 -0.57 2.87
C GLN A 378 18.03 -0.37 3.07
N VAL A 379 18.78 -0.39 1.97
CA VAL A 379 20.18 0.02 1.93
C VAL A 379 20.30 1.40 1.31
N LYS A 380 21.25 2.20 1.81
CA LYS A 380 21.63 3.46 1.19
C LYS A 380 22.60 3.17 0.05
N ASP A 381 22.18 3.40 -1.18
CA ASP A 381 22.94 3.17 -2.39
C ASP A 381 23.09 4.50 -3.14
N GLY A 382 24.25 5.15 -2.97
CA GLY A 382 24.43 6.55 -3.30
C GLY A 382 23.54 7.45 -2.45
N ASP A 383 22.78 8.34 -3.10
CA ASP A 383 21.84 9.26 -2.44
C ASP A 383 20.43 8.67 -2.23
N LYS A 384 20.21 7.40 -2.63
CA LYS A 384 18.89 6.78 -2.64
C LYS A 384 18.79 5.63 -1.64
N TRP A 385 17.57 5.37 -1.20
CA TRP A 385 17.22 4.17 -0.46
C TRP A 385 16.60 3.16 -1.40
N VAL A 386 17.03 1.89 -1.30
CA VAL A 386 16.54 0.78 -2.12
C VAL A 386 16.17 -0.39 -1.22
N ASN A 387 15.03 -1.02 -1.45
CA ASN A 387 14.59 -2.19 -0.70
C ASN A 387 15.48 -3.39 -1.02
N VAL A 388 15.96 -4.08 0.02
CA VAL A 388 16.83 -5.27 -0.14
C VAL A 388 16.25 -6.52 0.53
N ASP A 389 15.42 -6.36 1.56
CA ASP A 389 14.76 -7.49 2.23
C ASP A 389 13.47 -7.03 2.95
N SER A 390 12.63 -7.99 3.36
CA SER A 390 11.41 -7.70 4.11
C SER A 390 11.00 -8.85 5.02
N ALA A 391 10.40 -8.50 6.17
CA ALA A 391 9.79 -9.43 7.11
C ALA A 391 8.40 -8.95 7.53
N LYS A 392 7.55 -9.87 7.99
CA LYS A 392 6.19 -9.56 8.45
C LYS A 392 5.95 -10.08 9.85
N ALA A 393 5.26 -9.30 10.67
CA ALA A 393 4.63 -9.79 11.90
C ALA A 393 3.13 -9.94 11.65
N THR A 394 2.55 -11.06 12.07
CA THR A 394 1.14 -11.39 11.82
C THR A 394 0.27 -11.34 13.08
N ALA A 395 0.89 -11.24 14.25
CA ALA A 395 0.19 -11.07 15.53
C ALA A 395 0.90 -10.05 16.43
N ALA A 396 0.17 -9.46 17.38
CA ALA A 396 0.67 -8.51 18.37
C ALA A 396 1.48 -9.20 19.49
N THR A 397 2.43 -10.05 19.11
CA THR A 397 3.38 -10.72 20.01
C THR A 397 4.76 -10.09 19.88
N SER A 398 5.58 -10.12 20.94
CA SER A 398 6.98 -9.72 20.84
C SER A 398 7.64 -10.45 19.66
N PHE A 399 8.25 -9.68 18.76
CA PHE A 399 8.72 -10.18 17.49
C PHE A 399 10.20 -9.87 17.31
N LYS A 400 10.94 -10.84 16.76
CA LYS A 400 12.36 -10.70 16.44
C LYS A 400 12.63 -11.28 15.07
N HIS A 401 13.34 -10.54 14.22
CA HIS A 401 13.77 -11.01 12.91
C HIS A 401 15.18 -10.50 12.61
N THR A 402 16.03 -11.37 12.06
CA THR A 402 17.39 -11.02 11.70
C THR A 402 17.54 -11.09 10.19
N PHE A 403 17.82 -9.95 9.59
CA PHE A 403 18.28 -9.85 8.21
C PHE A 403 19.77 -10.23 8.16
N GLU A 404 20.14 -11.06 7.20
CA GLU A 404 21.49 -11.63 7.07
C GLU A 404 22.14 -11.24 5.74
N ASN A 405 23.41 -11.61 5.54
CA ASN A 405 24.16 -11.39 4.30
C ASN A 405 24.31 -9.90 3.91
N LEU A 406 24.38 -9.03 4.92
CA LEU A 406 24.51 -7.58 4.73
C LEU A 406 25.98 -7.14 4.61
N ASP A 407 26.19 -5.94 4.08
CA ASP A 407 27.51 -5.32 3.98
C ASP A 407 27.74 -4.42 5.21
N ASN A 408 28.71 -4.78 6.06
CA ASN A 408 29.04 -3.99 7.27
C ASN A 408 29.49 -2.56 6.95
N ALA A 409 29.91 -2.28 5.71
CA ALA A 409 30.33 -0.94 5.28
C ALA A 409 29.16 -0.06 4.79
N LYS A 410 27.99 -0.65 4.50
CA LYS A 410 26.83 0.10 4.01
C LYS A 410 25.92 0.55 5.15
N THR A 411 25.25 1.68 4.95
CA THR A 411 24.21 2.19 5.85
C THR A 411 22.85 1.61 5.45
N TYR A 412 22.06 1.24 6.45
CA TYR A 412 20.73 0.67 6.30
C TYR A 412 19.72 1.40 7.19
N ARG A 413 18.44 1.21 6.88
CA ARG A 413 17.32 1.54 7.76
C ARG A 413 16.22 0.49 7.64
N VAL A 414 15.40 0.37 8.67
CA VAL A 414 14.19 -0.45 8.66
C VAL A 414 12.99 0.48 8.68
N ILE A 415 12.08 0.32 7.72
CA ILE A 415 10.79 1.03 7.67
C ILE A 415 9.69 0.05 8.03
N GLU A 416 8.77 0.46 8.90
CA GLU A 416 7.55 -0.28 9.22
C GLU A 416 6.34 0.36 8.52
N ARG A 417 5.59 -0.47 7.78
CA ARG A 417 4.21 -0.18 7.35
C ARG A 417 3.26 -1.01 8.21
N VAL A 418 2.36 -0.35 8.94
CA VAL A 418 1.38 -0.97 9.84
C VAL A 418 0.15 -0.07 9.97
N SER A 419 -1.02 -0.66 10.19
CA SER A 419 -2.26 0.06 10.51
C SER A 419 -2.81 -0.31 11.89
N GLY A 420 -3.64 0.55 12.47
CA GLY A 420 -4.18 0.42 13.83
C GLY A 420 -3.16 0.67 14.94
N TYR A 421 -1.87 0.64 14.61
CA TYR A 421 -0.75 0.95 15.45
C TYR A 421 0.13 2.04 14.79
N ALA A 422 0.88 2.77 15.60
CA ALA A 422 1.88 3.74 15.14
C ALA A 422 3.29 3.30 15.53
N PRO A 423 4.26 3.27 14.59
CA PRO A 423 5.63 2.84 14.87
C PRO A 423 6.44 3.93 15.58
N GLU A 424 7.15 3.53 16.63
CA GLU A 424 8.16 4.31 17.32
C GLU A 424 9.53 3.60 17.19
N TYR A 425 10.44 4.19 16.40
CA TYR A 425 11.80 3.72 16.23
C TYR A 425 12.65 4.12 17.44
N VAL A 426 12.67 3.26 18.46
CA VAL A 426 13.29 3.50 19.76
C VAL A 426 14.81 3.64 19.65
N SER A 427 15.50 2.77 18.89
CA SER A 427 16.95 2.84 18.72
C SER A 427 17.45 2.06 17.52
N PHE A 428 18.65 2.38 17.04
CA PHE A 428 19.44 1.53 16.15
C PHE A 428 20.89 1.53 16.68
N VAL A 429 21.26 0.48 17.41
CA VAL A 429 22.57 0.38 18.07
C VAL A 429 23.10 -1.04 17.90
N ASN A 430 24.39 -1.17 17.56
CA ASN A 430 25.09 -2.46 17.44
C ASN A 430 24.37 -3.50 16.56
N GLY A 431 23.89 -3.08 15.38
CA GLY A 431 23.19 -3.98 14.46
C GLY A 431 21.78 -4.37 14.92
N VAL A 432 21.22 -3.71 15.94
CA VAL A 432 19.86 -3.98 16.44
C VAL A 432 18.99 -2.74 16.30
N VAL A 433 17.87 -2.87 15.57
CA VAL A 433 16.81 -1.86 15.48
C VAL A 433 15.72 -2.23 16.46
N THR A 434 15.43 -1.36 17.42
CA THR A 434 14.33 -1.55 18.37
C THR A 434 13.16 -0.68 17.94
N ILE A 435 12.00 -1.30 17.74
CA ILE A 435 10.76 -0.63 17.34
C ILE A 435 9.67 -1.01 18.34
N LYS A 436 8.85 -0.03 18.74
CA LYS A 436 7.67 -0.24 19.57
C LYS A 436 6.46 0.27 18.80
N ASN A 437 5.40 -0.53 18.71
CA ASN A 437 4.12 -0.04 18.19
C ASN A 437 3.23 0.40 19.33
N ASN A 438 2.66 1.59 19.19
CA ASN A 438 1.74 2.15 20.16
C ASN A 438 0.33 2.25 19.55
N LYS A 439 -0.69 1.95 20.35
CA LYS A 439 -2.10 2.09 20.02
C LYS A 439 -2.84 2.62 21.23
N ASP A 440 -3.79 3.52 20.99
CA ASP A 440 -4.76 3.93 21.99
C ASP A 440 -6.03 3.09 21.80
N SER A 441 -6.52 2.44 22.85
CA SER A 441 -7.65 1.49 22.74
C SER A 441 -8.98 2.14 22.38
N ASN A 442 -9.10 3.44 22.66
CA ASN A 442 -10.26 4.27 22.34
C ASN A 442 -10.30 4.75 20.88
N GLU A 443 -9.20 4.67 20.14
CA GLU A 443 -9.14 5.18 18.78
C GLU A 443 -9.94 4.30 17.80
N PRO A 444 -10.51 4.88 16.74
CA PRO A 444 -11.19 4.14 15.69
C PRO A 444 -10.33 3.04 15.07
N THR A 445 -10.98 1.95 14.67
CA THR A 445 -10.34 0.98 13.79
C THR A 445 -10.09 1.60 12.41
N PRO A 446 -8.99 1.21 11.73
CA PRO A 446 -8.65 1.82 10.45
C PRO A 446 -9.70 1.53 9.38
N ILE A 447 -9.93 2.49 8.48
CA ILE A 447 -10.80 2.26 7.32
C ILE A 447 -10.00 1.54 6.25
N ASN A 448 -10.49 0.37 5.85
CA ASN A 448 -9.86 -0.51 4.87
C ASN A 448 -10.81 -0.77 3.68
N PRO A 449 -10.68 -0.04 2.55
CA PRO A 449 -11.36 -0.36 1.29
C PRO A 449 -10.81 -1.66 0.67
N SER A 450 -11.49 -2.19 -0.35
CA SER A 450 -10.93 -3.23 -1.23
C SER A 450 -9.98 -2.63 -2.27
N GLU A 451 -9.19 -3.46 -2.95
CA GLU A 451 -8.28 -3.01 -4.01
C GLU A 451 -8.45 -3.76 -5.33
N PRO A 452 -8.28 -3.09 -6.48
CA PRO A 452 -8.19 -3.76 -7.76
C PRO A 452 -6.91 -4.60 -7.86
N LYS A 453 -6.94 -5.65 -8.67
CA LYS A 453 -5.81 -6.60 -8.83
C LYS A 453 -5.16 -6.46 -10.20
N VAL A 454 -3.86 -6.72 -10.27
CA VAL A 454 -3.09 -6.76 -11.51
C VAL A 454 -2.53 -8.17 -11.69
N VAL A 455 -2.47 -8.69 -12.91
CA VAL A 455 -1.90 -10.01 -13.18
C VAL A 455 -1.14 -9.99 -14.50
N THR A 456 -0.09 -10.79 -14.58
CA THR A 456 0.63 -11.04 -15.82
C THR A 456 0.48 -12.48 -16.26
N TYR A 457 0.59 -12.72 -17.57
CA TYR A 457 0.48 -14.05 -18.17
C TYR A 457 1.79 -14.47 -18.86
N GLY A 458 1.75 -15.61 -19.54
CA GLY A 458 2.91 -16.18 -20.20
C GLY A 458 2.57 -17.36 -21.10
N ARG A 459 3.61 -17.95 -21.69
CA ARG A 459 3.50 -19.11 -22.56
C ARG A 459 4.72 -20.03 -22.46
N LYS A 460 4.46 -21.34 -22.47
CA LYS A 460 5.48 -22.39 -22.53
C LYS A 460 5.56 -22.99 -23.93
N PHE A 461 6.74 -23.42 -24.31
CA PHE A 461 7.02 -24.02 -25.61
C PHE A 461 7.91 -25.25 -25.48
N VAL A 462 7.74 -26.19 -26.40
CA VAL A 462 8.66 -27.32 -26.55
C VAL A 462 9.09 -27.44 -28.00
N LYS A 463 10.41 -27.34 -28.21
CA LYS A 463 11.07 -27.51 -29.49
C LYS A 463 11.21 -28.98 -29.83
N THR A 464 10.69 -29.40 -30.99
CA THR A 464 10.79 -30.79 -31.46
C THR A 464 11.26 -30.91 -32.91
N ASN A 465 11.60 -32.13 -33.30
CA ASN A 465 11.67 -32.55 -34.70
C ASN A 465 10.25 -32.75 -35.29
N LYS A 466 10.17 -33.20 -36.55
CA LYS A 466 8.91 -33.34 -37.31
C LYS A 466 7.95 -34.39 -36.76
N ASP A 467 8.44 -35.51 -36.22
CA ASP A 467 7.59 -36.56 -35.66
C ASP A 467 7.23 -36.35 -34.18
N GLY A 468 7.80 -35.31 -33.56
CA GLY A 468 7.56 -34.96 -32.16
C GLY A 468 8.22 -35.89 -31.14
N LYS A 469 9.02 -36.87 -31.58
CA LYS A 469 9.67 -37.86 -30.69
C LYS A 469 10.99 -37.35 -30.12
N GLU A 470 11.66 -36.44 -30.82
CA GLU A 470 12.90 -35.83 -30.35
C GLU A 470 12.64 -34.38 -29.93
N ARG A 471 13.03 -34.06 -28.70
CA ARG A 471 13.08 -32.68 -28.18
C ARG A 471 14.45 -32.09 -28.46
N LEU A 472 14.50 -30.86 -28.95
CA LEU A 472 15.70 -30.28 -29.54
C LEU A 472 16.22 -29.09 -28.74
N ALA A 473 17.50 -29.13 -28.38
CA ALA A 473 18.19 -28.08 -27.66
C ALA A 473 18.83 -27.06 -28.61
N GLY A 474 19.08 -25.84 -28.10
CA GLY A 474 19.84 -24.79 -28.77
C GLY A 474 19.08 -23.96 -29.80
N ALA A 475 17.78 -24.18 -30.00
CA ALA A 475 16.97 -23.27 -30.82
C ALA A 475 16.83 -21.93 -30.09
N THR A 476 17.14 -20.83 -30.78
CA THR A 476 17.06 -19.47 -30.20
C THR A 476 15.97 -18.66 -30.87
N PHE A 477 15.10 -18.05 -30.07
CA PHE A 477 13.96 -17.26 -30.53
C PHE A 477 13.97 -15.85 -29.93
N LEU A 478 13.47 -14.90 -30.72
CA LEU A 478 13.06 -13.57 -30.27
C LEU A 478 11.54 -13.52 -30.15
N VAL A 479 11.04 -12.69 -29.24
CA VAL A 479 9.59 -12.43 -29.10
C VAL A 479 9.23 -11.14 -29.82
N LYS A 480 8.21 -11.20 -30.68
CA LYS A 480 7.71 -10.08 -31.48
C LYS A 480 6.26 -9.75 -31.17
N LYS A 481 5.94 -8.47 -31.28
CA LYS A 481 4.58 -7.92 -31.33
C LYS A 481 4.59 -6.68 -32.22
N ASP A 482 3.66 -6.60 -33.16
CA ASP A 482 3.47 -5.45 -34.05
C ASP A 482 4.76 -4.96 -34.74
N GLY A 483 5.60 -5.90 -35.21
CA GLY A 483 6.86 -5.62 -35.89
C GLY A 483 8.06 -5.28 -34.99
N LYS A 484 7.85 -5.12 -33.67
CA LYS A 484 8.90 -4.81 -32.69
C LYS A 484 9.31 -6.05 -31.90
N TYR A 485 10.46 -5.96 -31.24
CA TYR A 485 11.07 -7.03 -30.46
C TYR A 485 11.04 -6.72 -28.96
N LEU A 486 10.73 -7.73 -28.16
CA LEU A 486 10.71 -7.61 -26.71
C LEU A 486 12.13 -7.50 -26.16
N ALA A 487 12.38 -6.51 -25.31
CA ALA A 487 13.65 -6.27 -24.64
C ALA A 487 13.44 -6.00 -23.14
N ARG A 488 14.49 -6.18 -22.33
CA ARG A 488 14.46 -5.98 -20.87
C ARG A 488 15.35 -4.83 -20.44
N LYS A 489 14.94 -4.11 -19.39
CA LYS A 489 15.80 -3.16 -18.68
C LYS A 489 15.62 -3.32 -17.19
N SER A 490 16.66 -3.07 -16.40
CA SER A 490 16.56 -3.09 -14.94
C SER A 490 15.60 -2.00 -14.45
N GLY A 491 14.85 -2.32 -13.39
CA GLY A 491 13.99 -1.37 -12.70
C GLY A 491 14.69 -0.70 -11.53
N VAL A 492 13.95 -0.44 -10.45
CA VAL A 492 14.51 0.02 -9.18
C VAL A 492 15.21 -1.15 -8.50
N ALA A 493 16.54 -1.05 -8.40
CA ALA A 493 17.42 -2.05 -7.83
C ALA A 493 18.75 -1.39 -7.44
N THR A 494 19.53 -2.08 -6.61
CA THR A 494 20.88 -1.64 -6.23
C THR A 494 21.83 -1.68 -7.44
N ASP A 495 22.91 -0.91 -7.37
CA ASP A 495 23.92 -0.90 -8.44
C ASP A 495 24.64 -2.25 -8.57
N ALA A 496 24.77 -2.99 -7.46
CA ALA A 496 25.28 -4.36 -7.47
C ALA A 496 24.37 -5.32 -8.25
N GLU A 497 23.05 -5.21 -8.07
CA GLU A 497 22.07 -6.03 -8.80
C GLU A 497 22.06 -5.68 -10.30
N LYS A 498 22.19 -4.40 -10.65
CA LYS A 498 22.33 -3.99 -12.05
C LYS A 498 23.62 -4.52 -12.68
N ALA A 499 24.75 -4.43 -11.98
CA ALA A 499 26.02 -4.99 -12.44
C ALA A 499 25.98 -6.53 -12.57
N ALA A 500 25.17 -7.21 -11.73
CA ALA A 500 24.94 -8.65 -11.85
C ALA A 500 24.29 -9.02 -13.19
N VAL A 501 23.40 -8.18 -13.73
CA VAL A 501 22.79 -8.38 -15.06
C VAL A 501 23.86 -8.38 -16.16
N ASP A 502 24.77 -7.41 -16.15
CA ASP A 502 25.83 -7.30 -17.17
C ASP A 502 26.87 -8.42 -17.09
N SER A 503 27.27 -8.79 -15.86
CA SER A 503 28.24 -9.87 -15.64
C SER A 503 27.67 -11.24 -16.04
N THR A 504 26.41 -11.53 -15.66
CA THR A 504 25.73 -12.77 -16.06
C THR A 504 25.44 -12.80 -17.57
N LYS A 505 25.15 -11.65 -18.19
CA LYS A 505 25.04 -11.54 -19.66
C LYS A 505 26.35 -11.87 -20.35
N SER A 506 27.47 -11.35 -19.85
CA SER A 506 28.80 -11.63 -20.41
C SER A 506 29.15 -13.11 -20.30
N ALA A 507 28.82 -13.75 -19.17
CA ALA A 507 29.02 -15.18 -18.97
C ALA A 507 28.14 -16.03 -19.91
N LEU A 508 26.89 -15.63 -20.13
CA LEU A 508 26.00 -16.26 -21.10
C LEU A 508 26.54 -16.13 -22.53
N ASP A 509 26.98 -14.92 -22.93
CA ASP A 509 27.53 -14.68 -24.26
C ASP A 509 28.79 -15.52 -24.51
N ALA A 510 29.66 -15.66 -23.51
CA ALA A 510 30.82 -16.54 -23.57
C ALA A 510 30.43 -18.02 -23.73
N ALA A 511 29.42 -18.49 -23.00
CA ALA A 511 28.93 -19.87 -23.11
C ALA A 511 28.30 -20.15 -24.49
N VAL A 512 27.50 -19.20 -25.00
CA VAL A 512 26.88 -19.30 -26.34
C VAL A 512 27.96 -19.30 -27.41
N LYS A 513 28.97 -18.43 -27.30
CA LYS A 513 30.10 -18.41 -28.22
C LYS A 513 30.87 -19.73 -28.20
N ALA A 514 31.20 -20.26 -27.01
CA ALA A 514 31.92 -21.52 -26.87
C ALA A 514 31.17 -22.69 -27.54
N TYR A 515 29.84 -22.74 -27.43
CA TYR A 515 29.03 -23.72 -28.14
C TYR A 515 29.07 -23.51 -29.67
N ASN A 516 28.92 -22.26 -30.12
CA ASN A 516 28.90 -21.91 -31.54
C ASN A 516 30.26 -22.15 -32.25
N ASP A 517 31.37 -22.05 -31.51
CA ASP A 517 32.72 -22.27 -32.03
C ASP A 517 33.07 -23.78 -32.16
N LEU A 518 32.25 -24.69 -31.61
CA LEU A 518 32.42 -26.13 -31.82
C LEU A 518 32.13 -26.53 -33.28
N THR A 519 32.87 -27.52 -33.79
CA THR A 519 32.55 -28.15 -35.07
C THR A 519 31.17 -28.82 -35.03
N LYS A 520 30.51 -28.99 -36.18
CA LYS A 520 29.20 -29.67 -36.26
C LYS A 520 29.20 -31.04 -35.59
N GLU A 521 30.23 -31.85 -35.82
CA GLU A 521 30.38 -33.17 -35.20
C GLU A 521 30.45 -33.09 -33.67
N LYS A 522 31.18 -32.10 -33.13
CA LYS A 522 31.25 -31.87 -31.68
C LYS A 522 29.93 -31.33 -31.10
N GLN A 523 29.23 -30.47 -31.84
CA GLN A 523 27.92 -29.96 -31.45
C GLN A 523 26.86 -31.08 -31.37
N GLU A 524 26.92 -32.06 -32.26
CA GLU A 524 26.03 -33.24 -32.26
C GLU A 524 26.44 -34.28 -31.19
N GLY A 525 27.70 -34.25 -30.77
CA GLY A 525 28.27 -35.14 -29.75
C GLY A 525 28.07 -34.70 -28.30
N GLN A 526 28.81 -35.35 -27.39
CA GLN A 526 28.73 -35.10 -25.94
C GLN A 526 29.23 -33.69 -25.55
N ASP A 527 30.22 -33.17 -26.29
CA ASP A 527 30.77 -31.82 -26.08
C ASP A 527 29.69 -30.75 -26.26
N GLY A 528 28.93 -30.84 -27.36
CA GLY A 528 27.81 -29.94 -27.65
C GLY A 528 26.70 -30.01 -26.61
N LYS A 529 26.33 -31.22 -26.15
CA LYS A 529 25.34 -31.40 -25.08
C LYS A 529 25.78 -30.73 -23.78
N SER A 530 27.05 -30.91 -23.40
CA SER A 530 27.63 -30.30 -22.19
C SER A 530 27.69 -28.77 -22.29
N ALA A 531 28.07 -28.26 -23.46
CA ALA A 531 28.08 -26.82 -23.74
C ALA A 531 26.67 -26.21 -23.68
N LEU A 532 25.64 -26.88 -24.23
CA LEU A 532 24.25 -26.42 -24.14
C LEU A 532 23.67 -26.46 -22.72
N ALA A 533 24.07 -27.45 -21.90
CA ALA A 533 23.73 -27.47 -20.48
C ALA A 533 24.31 -26.23 -19.77
N THR A 534 25.55 -25.85 -20.11
CA THR A 534 26.21 -24.64 -19.58
C THR A 534 25.48 -23.37 -20.03
N VAL A 535 25.11 -23.27 -21.32
CA VAL A 535 24.30 -22.16 -21.85
C VAL A 535 22.98 -22.04 -21.07
N SER A 536 22.30 -23.15 -20.81
CA SER A 536 21.04 -23.17 -20.08
C SER A 536 21.21 -22.68 -18.63
N GLU A 537 22.28 -23.10 -17.96
CA GLU A 537 22.62 -22.62 -16.61
C GLU A 537 22.89 -21.12 -16.59
N LYS A 538 23.70 -20.61 -17.53
CA LYS A 538 24.02 -19.17 -17.61
C LYS A 538 22.82 -18.32 -18.04
N GLN A 539 21.96 -18.86 -18.91
CA GLN A 539 20.69 -18.23 -19.28
C GLN A 539 19.79 -18.08 -18.05
N LYS A 540 19.67 -19.13 -17.23
CA LYS A 540 18.91 -19.07 -15.98
C LYS A 540 19.51 -18.02 -15.03
N ALA A 541 20.83 -18.01 -14.83
CA ALA A 541 21.48 -17.02 -13.98
C ALA A 541 21.24 -15.58 -14.46
N TYR A 542 21.23 -15.36 -15.78
CA TYR A 542 20.93 -14.06 -16.38
C TYR A 542 19.46 -13.63 -16.16
N ILE A 543 18.51 -14.56 -16.32
CA ILE A 543 17.10 -14.29 -16.01
C ILE A 543 16.94 -13.98 -14.52
N ASP A 544 17.53 -14.79 -13.63
CA ASP A 544 17.46 -14.60 -12.18
C ASP A 544 18.08 -13.25 -11.76
N ALA A 545 19.16 -12.81 -12.41
CA ALA A 545 19.75 -11.50 -12.18
C ALA A 545 18.79 -10.35 -12.56
N PHE A 546 18.07 -10.48 -13.69
CA PHE A 546 17.06 -9.51 -14.07
C PHE A 546 15.87 -9.48 -13.11
N VAL A 547 15.41 -10.64 -12.63
CA VAL A 547 14.32 -10.72 -11.64
C VAL A 547 14.73 -9.99 -10.36
N LYS A 548 15.95 -10.20 -9.86
CA LYS A 548 16.51 -9.45 -8.72
C LYS A 548 16.61 -7.95 -9.00
N ALA A 549 16.97 -7.58 -10.23
CA ALA A 549 17.02 -6.20 -10.67
C ALA A 549 15.64 -5.59 -11.01
N ASN A 550 14.53 -6.23 -10.59
CA ASN A 550 13.15 -5.77 -10.76
C ASN A 550 12.85 -5.28 -12.18
N TYR A 551 13.26 -6.06 -13.19
CA TYR A 551 13.25 -5.61 -14.59
C TYR A 551 11.87 -5.14 -15.09
N SER A 552 11.88 -4.34 -16.15
CA SER A 552 10.72 -3.95 -16.95
C SER A 552 10.93 -4.40 -18.41
N TYR A 553 9.85 -4.70 -19.13
CA TYR A 553 9.94 -4.87 -20.58
C TYR A 553 9.86 -3.54 -21.32
N GLU A 554 10.39 -3.56 -22.54
CA GLU A 554 10.18 -2.54 -23.54
C GLU A 554 10.18 -3.17 -24.95
N TRP A 555 9.63 -2.46 -25.93
CA TRP A 555 9.59 -2.89 -27.32
C TRP A 555 10.59 -2.08 -28.15
N VAL A 556 11.53 -2.76 -28.79
CA VAL A 556 12.60 -2.15 -29.59
C VAL A 556 12.49 -2.54 -31.06
N GLU A 557 12.94 -1.65 -31.95
CA GLU A 557 12.95 -1.91 -33.40
C GLU A 557 14.15 -2.79 -33.80
N ASP A 558 15.32 -2.57 -33.18
CA ASP A 558 16.54 -3.33 -33.50
C ASP A 558 16.55 -4.69 -32.81
N LYS A 559 16.42 -5.75 -33.59
CA LYS A 559 16.52 -7.14 -33.12
C LYS A 559 17.91 -7.54 -32.60
N ASN A 560 18.94 -6.73 -32.86
CA ASN A 560 20.31 -6.94 -32.37
C ASN A 560 20.63 -6.10 -31.13
N ALA A 561 19.65 -5.35 -30.59
CA ALA A 561 19.81 -4.63 -29.34
C ALA A 561 20.32 -5.57 -28.24
N LYS A 562 21.29 -5.11 -27.45
CA LYS A 562 21.98 -5.93 -26.44
C LYS A 562 21.03 -6.56 -25.41
N ASN A 563 19.90 -5.90 -25.17
CA ASN A 563 18.92 -6.24 -24.15
C ASN A 563 17.67 -6.96 -24.69
N VAL A 564 17.66 -7.32 -25.98
CA VAL A 564 16.57 -8.10 -26.58
C VAL A 564 16.41 -9.47 -25.88
N VAL A 565 15.17 -9.89 -25.66
CA VAL A 565 14.86 -11.19 -25.06
C VAL A 565 15.19 -12.30 -26.05
N LYS A 566 16.13 -13.16 -25.66
CA LYS A 566 16.47 -14.40 -26.37
C LYS A 566 16.02 -15.59 -25.54
N LEU A 567 15.14 -16.40 -26.10
CA LEU A 567 14.69 -17.66 -25.52
C LEU A 567 15.46 -18.80 -26.17
N ILE A 568 16.08 -19.66 -25.36
CA ILE A 568 16.92 -20.77 -25.85
C ILE A 568 16.30 -22.08 -25.35
N SER A 569 16.05 -23.03 -26.26
CA SER A 569 15.53 -24.34 -25.89
C SER A 569 16.59 -25.19 -25.16
N ASN A 570 16.24 -25.74 -24.01
CA ASN A 570 17.14 -26.61 -23.24
C ASN A 570 17.23 -28.04 -23.83
N ASP A 571 17.93 -28.94 -23.13
CA ASP A 571 18.08 -30.38 -23.47
C ASP A 571 16.75 -31.13 -23.65
N LYS A 572 15.68 -30.64 -23.01
CA LYS A 572 14.32 -31.16 -23.09
C LYS A 572 13.45 -30.37 -24.09
N GLY A 573 14.08 -29.52 -24.90
CA GLY A 573 13.43 -28.64 -25.86
C GLY A 573 12.60 -27.51 -25.23
N GLN A 574 12.64 -27.35 -23.91
CA GLN A 574 11.79 -26.42 -23.17
C GLN A 574 12.32 -25.00 -23.25
N PHE A 575 11.41 -24.05 -23.42
CA PHE A 575 11.63 -22.62 -23.22
C PHE A 575 10.29 -21.93 -22.96
N GLU A 576 10.31 -20.76 -22.34
CA GLU A 576 9.10 -20.06 -21.91
C GLU A 576 9.28 -18.54 -21.92
N ILE A 577 8.15 -17.83 -21.94
CA ILE A 577 8.07 -16.39 -21.74
C ILE A 577 7.00 -16.08 -20.71
N THR A 578 7.30 -15.20 -19.76
CA THR A 578 6.39 -14.72 -18.72
C THR A 578 6.40 -13.19 -18.69
N GLY A 579 5.47 -12.58 -17.96
CA GLY A 579 5.45 -11.13 -17.81
C GLY A 579 4.75 -10.41 -18.97
N LEU A 580 3.89 -11.09 -19.74
CA LEU A 580 3.15 -10.50 -20.86
C LEU A 580 1.67 -10.33 -20.53
N THR A 581 1.08 -9.23 -21.01
CA THR A 581 -0.37 -9.07 -21.03
C THR A 581 -1.04 -10.00 -22.06
N GLU A 582 -2.37 -10.13 -21.98
CA GLU A 582 -3.16 -10.87 -22.96
C GLU A 582 -2.98 -10.32 -24.38
N GLY A 583 -2.86 -11.22 -25.36
CA GLY A 583 -2.75 -10.84 -26.76
C GLY A 583 -2.05 -11.87 -27.64
N GLN A 584 -1.90 -11.53 -28.90
CA GLN A 584 -1.18 -12.32 -29.90
C GLN A 584 0.26 -11.83 -30.06
N TYR A 585 1.18 -12.79 -30.18
CA TYR A 585 2.63 -12.60 -30.27
C TYR A 585 3.22 -13.55 -31.30
N SER A 586 4.50 -13.37 -31.61
CA SER A 586 5.22 -14.24 -32.55
C SER A 586 6.63 -14.54 -32.08
N LEU A 587 7.12 -15.74 -32.39
CA LEU A 587 8.52 -16.13 -32.21
C LEU A 587 9.25 -16.05 -33.55
N GLU A 588 10.32 -15.27 -33.62
CA GLU A 588 11.27 -15.28 -34.76
C GLU A 588 12.48 -16.13 -34.37
N GLU A 589 12.68 -17.28 -35.05
CA GLU A 589 13.86 -18.11 -34.83
C GLU A 589 15.09 -17.35 -35.36
N THR A 590 16.12 -17.17 -34.54
CA THR A 590 17.40 -16.57 -34.93
C THR A 590 18.47 -17.62 -35.17
N GLN A 591 18.44 -18.72 -34.42
CA GLN A 591 19.34 -19.86 -34.56
C GLN A 591 18.57 -21.17 -34.45
N ALA A 592 18.74 -22.06 -35.44
CA ALA A 592 18.14 -23.40 -35.43
C ALA A 592 18.99 -24.39 -34.62
N PRO A 593 18.42 -25.49 -34.11
CA PRO A 593 19.20 -26.60 -33.57
C PRO A 593 20.21 -27.13 -34.58
N THR A 594 21.38 -27.58 -34.11
CA THR A 594 22.39 -28.22 -34.99
C THR A 594 21.80 -29.37 -35.79
N GLY A 595 22.07 -29.40 -37.10
CA GLY A 595 21.54 -30.42 -38.03
C GLY A 595 20.11 -30.14 -38.55
N TYR A 596 19.47 -29.06 -38.10
CA TYR A 596 18.13 -28.66 -38.53
C TYR A 596 18.13 -27.38 -39.38
N ALA A 597 17.17 -27.28 -40.29
CA ALA A 597 16.96 -26.09 -41.10
C ALA A 597 16.30 -24.99 -40.25
N LYS A 598 16.67 -23.74 -40.52
CA LYS A 598 16.02 -22.56 -39.96
C LYS A 598 14.55 -22.50 -40.39
N LEU A 599 13.66 -22.08 -39.50
CA LEU A 599 12.25 -21.85 -39.80
C LEU A 599 12.10 -20.78 -40.89
N SER A 600 11.18 -21.01 -41.82
CA SER A 600 10.91 -20.11 -42.96
C SER A 600 10.01 -18.92 -42.61
N GLY A 601 9.47 -18.88 -41.39
CA GLY A 601 8.57 -17.84 -40.92
C GLY A 601 8.40 -17.86 -39.41
N ASP A 602 7.71 -16.85 -38.90
CA ASP A 602 7.46 -16.69 -37.47
C ASP A 602 6.44 -17.71 -36.95
N VAL A 603 6.56 -18.06 -35.67
CA VAL A 603 5.61 -18.95 -34.98
C VAL A 603 4.67 -18.11 -34.13
N SER A 604 3.42 -17.98 -34.56
CA SER A 604 2.39 -17.27 -33.80
C SER A 604 2.03 -18.01 -32.51
N PHE A 605 1.76 -17.27 -31.44
CA PHE A 605 1.22 -17.79 -30.19
C PHE A 605 0.31 -16.77 -29.52
N ASN A 606 -0.64 -17.25 -28.72
CA ASN A 606 -1.55 -16.42 -27.95
C ASN A 606 -1.22 -16.53 -26.47
N VAL A 607 -1.27 -15.40 -25.77
CA VAL A 607 -1.18 -15.28 -24.32
C VAL A 607 -2.56 -14.90 -23.79
N ASN A 608 -3.05 -15.61 -22.78
CA ASN A 608 -4.32 -15.36 -22.10
C ASN A 608 -4.25 -15.77 -20.63
N ALA A 609 -5.38 -15.68 -19.92
CA ALA A 609 -5.45 -15.93 -18.48
C ALA A 609 -4.95 -17.30 -18.00
N THR A 610 -4.88 -18.31 -18.87
CA THR A 610 -4.44 -19.67 -18.51
C THR A 610 -3.46 -20.27 -19.50
N SER A 611 -2.88 -19.48 -20.41
CA SER A 611 -2.01 -19.98 -21.47
C SER A 611 -0.70 -20.57 -20.95
N TYR A 612 -0.31 -20.23 -19.72
CA TYR A 612 0.91 -20.75 -19.09
C TYR A 612 0.64 -22.04 -18.30
N SER A 613 -0.46 -22.09 -17.52
CA SER A 613 -0.79 -23.26 -16.70
C SER A 613 -1.57 -24.36 -17.43
N LYS A 614 -2.51 -23.99 -18.30
CA LYS A 614 -3.40 -24.94 -19.00
C LYS A 614 -3.05 -25.14 -20.47
N GLY A 615 -2.34 -24.20 -21.07
CA GLY A 615 -1.97 -24.25 -22.48
C GLY A 615 -3.15 -24.10 -23.43
N SER A 616 -3.10 -24.82 -24.57
CA SER A 616 -4.08 -24.82 -25.65
C SER A 616 -4.36 -26.25 -26.14
N ALA A 617 -5.43 -26.45 -26.91
CA ALA A 617 -5.93 -27.80 -27.26
C ALA A 617 -4.90 -28.69 -27.99
N GLN A 618 -4.00 -28.10 -28.78
CA GLN A 618 -2.97 -28.82 -29.55
C GLN A 618 -1.61 -28.89 -28.84
N ASP A 619 -1.56 -28.48 -27.57
CA ASP A 619 -0.31 -28.48 -26.81
C ASP A 619 0.19 -29.88 -26.50
N ILE A 620 1.49 -29.93 -26.24
CA ILE A 620 2.20 -31.09 -25.72
C ILE A 620 2.66 -30.83 -24.29
N GLU A 621 3.16 -31.86 -23.64
CA GLU A 621 3.62 -31.73 -22.26
C GLU A 621 4.87 -30.85 -22.19
N TYR A 622 4.89 -29.82 -21.35
CA TYR A 622 6.14 -29.08 -21.14
C TYR A 622 7.22 -30.00 -20.57
N THR A 623 6.88 -30.74 -19.52
CA THR A 623 7.70 -31.81 -18.94
C THR A 623 7.15 -33.17 -19.35
N GLN A 624 7.93 -33.96 -20.07
CA GLN A 624 7.52 -35.29 -20.53
C GLN A 624 7.14 -36.19 -19.34
N GLY A 625 6.00 -36.88 -19.44
CA GLY A 625 5.44 -37.74 -18.41
C GLY A 625 4.56 -37.02 -17.38
N SER A 626 4.43 -35.69 -17.46
CA SER A 626 3.59 -34.91 -16.52
C SER A 626 2.09 -35.09 -16.71
N LYS A 627 1.65 -35.64 -17.86
CA LYS A 627 0.24 -35.76 -18.26
C LYS A 627 -0.50 -34.42 -18.40
N THR A 628 0.22 -33.31 -18.35
CA THR A 628 -0.31 -31.95 -18.48
C THR A 628 0.17 -31.39 -19.80
N LYS A 629 -0.75 -31.10 -20.73
CA LYS A 629 -0.45 -30.56 -22.06
C LYS A 629 -0.53 -29.03 -22.04
N ASP A 630 0.55 -28.40 -21.62
CA ASP A 630 0.62 -26.96 -21.31
C ASP A 630 1.64 -26.18 -22.15
N ALA A 631 2.25 -26.79 -23.17
CA ALA A 631 3.26 -26.15 -24.01
C ALA A 631 2.99 -26.28 -25.51
N GLN A 632 3.15 -25.15 -26.22
CA GLN A 632 3.05 -25.13 -27.67
C GLN A 632 4.23 -25.89 -28.30
N GLN A 633 3.92 -26.82 -29.20
CA GLN A 633 4.94 -27.53 -29.97
C GLN A 633 5.52 -26.62 -31.07
N VAL A 634 6.86 -26.53 -31.14
CA VAL A 634 7.58 -25.80 -32.18
C VAL A 634 8.43 -26.76 -33.00
N ILE A 635 7.99 -27.06 -34.22
CA ILE A 635 8.53 -28.15 -35.06
C ILE A 635 9.66 -27.64 -35.98
N ASN A 636 10.85 -28.27 -35.94
CA ASN A 636 11.90 -28.09 -36.97
C ASN A 636 11.99 -29.29 -37.93
N LYS A 637 12.54 -29.01 -39.11
CA LYS A 637 12.82 -29.99 -40.17
C LYS A 637 14.33 -30.15 -40.31
N LYS A 638 14.82 -31.38 -40.50
CA LYS A 638 16.26 -31.63 -40.74
C LYS A 638 16.71 -30.96 -42.04
N VAL A 639 17.99 -30.58 -42.10
CA VAL A 639 18.60 -30.13 -43.37
C VAL A 639 18.66 -31.33 -44.31
N THR A 640 17.82 -31.36 -45.34
CA THR A 640 17.91 -32.37 -46.39
C THR A 640 18.81 -31.83 -47.49
N ILE A 641 20.04 -32.34 -47.57
CA ILE A 641 20.85 -32.18 -48.78
C ILE A 641 20.25 -33.15 -49.81
N PRO A 642 19.81 -32.71 -51.01
CA PRO A 642 19.40 -33.67 -52.02
C PRO A 642 20.61 -34.56 -52.33
N GLN A 643 20.46 -35.88 -52.18
CA GLN A 643 21.43 -36.80 -52.77
C GLN A 643 21.39 -36.59 -54.29
N THR A 644 22.34 -35.85 -54.84
CA THR A 644 22.52 -35.68 -56.30
C THR A 644 23.18 -36.93 -56.91
N GLY A 645 22.59 -38.08 -56.61
CA GLY A 645 23.05 -39.42 -57.02
C GLY A 645 21.90 -40.43 -56.94
N GLY A 646 20.70 -40.04 -57.35
CA GLY A 646 19.58 -40.97 -57.48
C GLY A 646 19.78 -41.96 -58.64
N ILE A 647 18.87 -42.93 -58.74
CA ILE A 647 18.81 -43.96 -59.81
C ILE A 647 19.00 -43.37 -61.22
N GLY A 648 18.60 -42.12 -61.48
CA GLY A 648 18.80 -41.44 -62.76
C GLY A 648 20.27 -41.35 -63.19
N THR A 649 21.21 -41.03 -62.29
CA THR A 649 22.64 -40.93 -62.62
C THR A 649 23.23 -42.30 -62.96
N ILE A 650 22.82 -43.36 -62.25
CA ILE A 650 23.20 -44.74 -62.56
C ILE A 650 22.66 -45.14 -63.95
N PHE A 651 21.40 -44.83 -64.26
CA PHE A 651 20.82 -45.09 -65.59
C PHE A 651 21.58 -44.37 -66.71
N PHE A 652 21.88 -43.09 -66.58
CA PHE A 652 22.64 -42.35 -67.60
C PHE A 652 24.10 -42.83 -67.74
N THR A 653 24.72 -43.29 -66.65
CA THR A 653 26.10 -43.83 -66.68
C THR A 653 26.14 -45.19 -67.39
N ILE A 654 25.15 -46.06 -67.15
CA ILE A 654 25.02 -47.37 -67.82
C ILE A 654 24.72 -47.20 -69.32
N ILE A 655 23.82 -46.28 -69.68
CA ILE A 655 23.52 -45.99 -71.09
C ILE A 655 24.76 -45.41 -71.79
N GLY A 656 25.46 -44.47 -71.15
CA GLY A 656 26.71 -43.90 -71.69
C GLY A 656 27.81 -44.94 -71.91
N LEU A 657 28.02 -45.86 -70.96
CA LEU A 657 28.97 -46.97 -71.09
C LEU A 657 28.56 -47.96 -72.19
N SER A 658 27.25 -48.22 -72.35
CA SER A 658 26.73 -49.11 -73.40
C SER A 658 26.93 -48.53 -74.81
N ILE A 659 26.75 -47.22 -74.97
CA ILE A 659 27.02 -46.51 -76.23
C ILE A 659 28.52 -46.53 -76.54
N MET A 660 29.38 -46.32 -75.54
CA MET A 660 30.83 -46.39 -75.75
C MET A 660 31.31 -47.81 -76.12
N LEU A 661 30.75 -48.85 -75.49
CA LEU A 661 31.00 -50.24 -75.88
C LEU A 661 30.54 -50.53 -77.32
N GLY A 662 29.36 -50.02 -77.72
CA GLY A 662 28.86 -50.13 -79.09
C GLY A 662 29.77 -49.45 -80.11
N ALA A 663 30.29 -48.26 -79.80
CA ALA A 663 31.22 -47.54 -80.67
C ALA A 663 32.56 -48.27 -80.85
N VAL A 664 33.10 -48.88 -79.78
CA VAL A 664 34.34 -49.67 -79.84
C VAL A 664 34.18 -50.92 -80.71
N VAL A 665 33.03 -51.61 -80.63
CA VAL A 665 32.73 -52.78 -81.47
C VAL A 665 32.60 -52.39 -82.95
N ILE A 666 31.97 -51.24 -83.24
CA ILE A 666 31.84 -50.72 -84.61
C ILE A 666 33.21 -50.26 -85.17
N MET A 667 34.05 -49.62 -84.35
CA MET A 667 35.42 -49.24 -84.75
C MET A 667 36.30 -50.48 -85.04
N LYS A 668 36.21 -51.54 -84.23
CA LYS A 668 36.93 -52.80 -84.50
C LYS A 668 36.44 -53.53 -85.75
N ARG A 669 35.14 -53.45 -86.09
CA ARG A 669 34.60 -53.99 -87.34
C ARG A 669 35.05 -53.21 -88.59
N ARG A 670 35.28 -51.91 -88.47
CA ARG A 670 35.81 -51.08 -89.58
C ARG A 670 37.31 -51.30 -89.84
N GLN A 671 38.09 -51.67 -88.83
CA GLN A 671 39.52 -51.99 -89.00
C GLN A 671 39.78 -53.39 -89.61
N SER A 672 38.74 -54.20 -89.82
CA SER A 672 38.86 -55.51 -90.50
C SER A 672 38.42 -55.50 -91.97
N GLU A 673 38.07 -54.34 -92.53
CA GLU A 673 37.66 -54.18 -93.95
C GLU A 673 38.63 -53.32 -94.78
N GLU A 674 39.77 -52.90 -94.23
CA GLU A 674 40.90 -52.37 -95.01
C GLU A 674 42.08 -53.34 -94.93
N VAL A 675 42.14 -54.26 -95.90
CA VAL A 675 43.36 -54.94 -96.39
C VAL A 675 43.68 -54.34 -97.74
#